data_AF-A4HEK5-F1
#
_entry.id   AF-A4HEK5-F1
#
_cell.length_a   1.000
_cell.length_b   1.000
_cell.length_c   1.000
_cell.angle_alpha   90.00
_cell.angle_beta   90.00
_cell.angle_gamma   90.00
#
_symmetry.space_group_name_H-M   'P 1'
#
loop_
_entity.id
_entity.type
_entity.pdbx_description
1 polymer ?
#
loop_
_entity_poly.entity_id
_entity_poly.type
_entity_poly.pdbx_seq_one_letter_code
_entity_poly.pdbx_strand_id
1 'polypeptide(L)'
;MRALESLRSNPLNMQGRPLSQEEEAEVCPRNWFLFAAKPPHISQLAWSLVRPDTRAHHLRWLTRIKSMNSEQMLMRFPAACIDLILSTARARKWKWATTAKAFAAVAGALRDLPLYSTQARGIRLQDDPEWRSAFGTVQRYMKESVPDAPPFVSRQQVERISKRLRLGHPRAALFLAMMWGFAARACDISTLRAKDVTLFPGASTDTYVKVTLTIRKGKGAKTRGPYPVPSVLTRDLAATLQEMLVGKKPSEELFSPHVGELRALIAQEVRTEMRGAQLPSIRKGALRCMAEAGVPLKDLMMISGHAKQATLLRYLGYGQQYGGGRDRKGQRRKSAIPDPLEAAACVFRFRSQESSCANLGIAPQEVAAMVDQMSSFIQVLTERPALVKQWPLHLKRNTPLDMDTVLAMPTKRASTKRFLQRIQCFLDPSFYDGLRTSRTIKKCALTAAEIRQAVEMGKFEPCPISDIGAQVQLPEGMHGVNVFTVPELKGRRRLITEPLLNRVIPKHHVPRVHYDTRLGRRQRLRYARYMLQIDFEAYYDAIPIAATLRNKFVFRARHDGRYYRLRTLPTGARWSVAVGQAVTWTIVDIDTPVTITTLIDNILVAAREGQEREFVLAVRTVVARIKAANLMTSPNRDELEAMSDEEILQLASANTVFLGEEYTWNGRERLIRNSVKTVAKLKLALQKTSHTIRSLASLISLIFFALHTTQMNPARAFKLLRAYRGIYRLTFRGYDWDDAVPYIDSSVARSLQEIGGALVQNPWWKISDERHPTTDEATYDAVAFTDASLEGWGAVLHLRDAGATEMWTYRQRWTEDLERQLGGDDGEAERVLEKLRQYQLRRRVRSGGRFEDPDLQADRFQARYSAHAEPRAAQLMLRHLVEHHRVPNGARIALATDHRAIVIAQKHLNGFGGIGRGYALNKLFEYT
;
A
#
# COMPACT_ATOMS: atom_id res chain seq x y z
N MET A 1 -0.59 -53.65 -41.73
CA MET A 1 0.19 -52.53 -42.29
C MET A 1 -0.64 -51.29 -42.65
N ARG A 2 -1.81 -51.40 -43.31
CA ARG A 2 -2.61 -50.23 -43.78
C ARG A 2 -3.00 -49.16 -42.74
N ALA A 3 -3.01 -49.45 -41.43
CA ALA A 3 -3.30 -48.46 -40.39
C ALA A 3 -2.10 -47.54 -40.01
N LEU A 4 -0.89 -47.86 -40.46
CA LEU A 4 0.33 -47.05 -40.22
C LEU A 4 0.66 -46.10 -41.38
N GLU A 5 0.02 -46.27 -42.53
CA GLU A 5 0.27 -45.45 -43.73
C GLU A 5 -0.61 -44.19 -43.76
N SER A 6 -1.84 -44.24 -43.25
CA SER A 6 -2.74 -43.07 -43.17
C SER A 6 -2.27 -41.99 -42.17
N LEU A 7 -1.37 -42.32 -41.24
CA LEU A 7 -0.76 -41.37 -40.31
C LEU A 7 0.51 -40.67 -40.86
N ARG A 8 0.97 -41.03 -42.07
CA ARG A 8 2.15 -40.43 -42.70
C ARG A 8 1.85 -39.29 -43.68
N SER A 9 0.60 -39.09 -44.09
CA SER A 9 0.27 -38.24 -45.24
C SER A 9 -0.06 -36.78 -44.92
N ASN A 10 -0.30 -36.40 -43.66
CA ASN A 10 -0.45 -35.00 -43.25
C ASN A 10 0.00 -34.80 -41.79
N PRO A 11 0.99 -33.94 -41.50
CA PRO A 11 1.32 -33.61 -40.12
C PRO A 11 0.20 -32.81 -39.44
N LEU A 12 0.02 -32.99 -38.14
CA LEU A 12 -1.09 -32.40 -37.39
C LEU A 12 -0.69 -31.11 -36.66
N ASN A 13 -1.57 -30.11 -36.69
CA ASN A 13 -1.40 -28.84 -36.00
C ASN A 13 -1.60 -28.96 -34.48
N MET A 14 -1.43 -27.84 -33.75
CA MET A 14 -1.52 -27.78 -32.29
C MET A 14 -2.87 -28.25 -31.68
N GLN A 15 -3.90 -28.44 -32.51
CA GLN A 15 -5.25 -28.89 -32.15
C GLN A 15 -5.58 -30.29 -32.71
N GLY A 16 -4.64 -30.97 -33.36
CA GLY A 16 -4.84 -32.32 -33.91
C GLY A 16 -5.51 -32.38 -35.29
N ARG A 17 -5.49 -31.28 -36.06
CA ARG A 17 -6.01 -31.25 -37.45
C ARG A 17 -4.87 -31.33 -38.47
N PRO A 18 -5.05 -31.93 -39.65
CA PRO A 18 -4.10 -31.83 -40.76
C PRO A 18 -3.67 -30.39 -41.04
N LEU A 19 -2.37 -30.17 -41.20
CA LEU A 19 -1.77 -28.89 -41.63
C LEU A 19 -1.95 -28.73 -43.15
N SER A 20 -2.23 -27.51 -43.59
CA SER A 20 -2.02 -27.10 -44.98
C SER A 20 -0.52 -26.85 -45.27
N GLN A 21 -0.12 -26.85 -46.54
CA GLN A 21 1.28 -26.60 -46.95
C GLN A 21 1.81 -25.24 -46.46
N GLU A 22 0.96 -24.23 -46.31
CA GLU A 22 1.34 -22.93 -45.74
C GLU A 22 1.59 -23.01 -44.22
N GLU A 23 0.80 -23.81 -43.49
CA GLU A 23 0.98 -24.02 -42.04
C GLU A 23 2.15 -24.96 -41.71
N GLU A 24 2.55 -25.87 -42.60
CA GLU A 24 3.77 -26.69 -42.45
C GLU A 24 5.04 -25.82 -42.35
N ALA A 25 5.05 -24.67 -43.03
CA ALA A 25 6.18 -23.75 -43.06
C ALA A 25 6.39 -23.01 -41.72
N GLU A 26 5.31 -22.67 -41.00
CA GLU A 26 5.38 -21.86 -39.76
C GLU A 26 5.65 -22.67 -38.48
N VAL A 27 5.45 -23.99 -38.47
CA VAL A 27 5.48 -24.78 -37.21
C VAL A 27 6.71 -25.69 -37.07
N CYS A 28 7.31 -26.16 -38.17
CA CYS A 28 8.40 -27.15 -38.12
C CYS A 28 9.75 -26.53 -37.69
N PRO A 29 10.43 -27.06 -36.63
CA PRO A 29 11.74 -26.58 -36.20
C PRO A 29 12.85 -26.62 -37.27
N ARG A 30 12.74 -27.55 -38.22
CA ARG A 30 13.70 -27.67 -39.34
C ARG A 30 13.65 -26.45 -40.27
N ASN A 31 12.52 -25.74 -40.35
CA ASN A 31 12.31 -24.60 -41.24
C ASN A 31 12.77 -23.26 -40.62
N TRP A 32 13.13 -23.22 -39.33
CA TRP A 32 13.60 -21.99 -38.68
C TRP A 32 14.97 -21.55 -39.21
N PHE A 33 15.04 -20.35 -39.79
CA PHE A 33 16.31 -19.65 -40.03
C PHE A 33 16.73 -18.93 -38.74
N LEU A 34 17.92 -19.20 -38.21
CA LEU A 34 18.41 -18.64 -36.94
C LEU A 34 19.55 -17.65 -37.18
N PHE A 35 19.42 -16.42 -36.67
CA PHE A 35 20.45 -15.38 -36.81
C PHE A 35 21.50 -15.48 -35.70
N ALA A 36 22.79 -15.48 -36.08
CA ALA A 36 23.91 -15.45 -35.12
C ALA A 36 24.15 -14.04 -34.53
N ALA A 37 23.91 -13.00 -35.32
CA ALA A 37 23.95 -11.60 -34.93
C ALA A 37 22.52 -11.03 -34.75
N LYS A 38 22.38 -9.72 -34.54
CA LYS A 38 21.06 -9.08 -34.47
C LYS A 38 20.33 -9.23 -35.82
N PRO A 39 19.10 -9.78 -35.87
CA PRO A 39 18.31 -9.76 -37.09
C PRO A 39 18.02 -8.32 -37.54
N PRO A 40 17.98 -8.04 -38.86
CA PRO A 40 17.73 -6.68 -39.36
C PRO A 40 16.35 -6.14 -38.94
N HIS A 41 15.34 -7.02 -38.86
CA HIS A 41 13.97 -6.69 -38.46
C HIS A 41 13.80 -6.51 -36.93
N ILE A 42 14.84 -6.72 -36.11
CA ILE A 42 14.78 -6.57 -34.65
C ILE A 42 15.45 -5.26 -34.21
N SER A 43 14.72 -4.44 -33.45
CA SER A 43 15.23 -3.18 -32.92
C SER A 43 16.38 -3.41 -31.93
N GLN A 44 17.32 -2.45 -31.88
CA GLN A 44 18.47 -2.54 -30.97
C GLN A 44 18.05 -2.62 -29.50
N LEU A 45 16.93 -1.96 -29.14
CA LEU A 45 16.34 -2.02 -27.80
C LEU A 45 15.85 -3.43 -27.46
N ALA A 46 15.05 -4.06 -28.34
CA ALA A 46 14.57 -5.42 -28.16
C ALA A 46 15.73 -6.44 -28.08
N TRP A 47 16.74 -6.28 -28.94
CA TRP A 47 17.95 -7.09 -28.90
C TRP A 47 18.71 -6.95 -27.57
N SER A 48 18.87 -5.73 -27.06
CA SER A 48 19.63 -5.44 -25.83
C SER A 48 18.95 -5.92 -24.53
N LEU A 49 17.64 -6.20 -24.57
CA LEU A 49 16.87 -6.69 -23.41
C LEU A 49 17.41 -8.03 -22.88
N VAL A 50 17.81 -8.93 -23.78
CA VAL A 50 18.40 -10.22 -23.45
C VAL A 50 19.93 -10.11 -23.49
N ARG A 51 20.59 -10.45 -22.38
CA ARG A 51 22.05 -10.37 -22.26
C ARG A 51 22.76 -11.29 -23.27
N PRO A 52 23.96 -10.91 -23.78
CA PRO A 52 24.73 -11.72 -24.73
C PRO A 52 24.85 -13.20 -24.32
N ASP A 53 25.28 -13.48 -23.08
CA ASP A 53 25.40 -14.86 -22.55
C ASP A 53 24.08 -15.65 -22.63
N THR A 54 22.95 -14.97 -22.40
CA THR A 54 21.61 -15.57 -22.41
C THR A 54 21.13 -15.79 -23.85
N ARG A 55 21.37 -14.85 -24.77
CA ARG A 55 21.10 -15.03 -26.21
C ARG A 55 21.89 -16.20 -26.78
N ALA A 56 23.20 -16.26 -26.49
CA ALA A 56 24.06 -17.36 -26.89
C ALA A 56 23.58 -18.71 -26.29
N HIS A 57 23.03 -18.71 -25.07
CA HIS A 57 22.44 -19.91 -24.48
C HIS A 57 21.11 -20.32 -25.13
N HIS A 58 20.24 -19.36 -25.48
CA HIS A 58 18.99 -19.61 -26.20
C HIS A 58 19.27 -20.17 -27.60
N LEU A 59 20.16 -19.54 -28.37
CA LEU A 59 20.55 -20.00 -29.71
C LEU A 59 21.05 -21.45 -29.68
N ARG A 60 21.92 -21.82 -28.73
CA ARG A 60 22.38 -23.22 -28.57
C ARG A 60 21.24 -24.23 -28.32
N TRP A 61 20.14 -23.82 -27.68
CA TRP A 61 18.97 -24.67 -27.51
C TRP A 61 18.10 -24.70 -28.78
N LEU A 62 17.90 -23.57 -29.46
CA LEU A 62 17.14 -23.52 -30.72
C LEU A 62 17.81 -24.35 -31.82
N THR A 63 19.15 -24.29 -31.96
CA THR A 63 19.90 -25.16 -32.87
C THR A 63 19.70 -26.64 -32.56
N ARG A 64 19.66 -27.02 -31.27
CA ARG A 64 19.40 -28.40 -30.82
C ARG A 64 17.98 -28.88 -31.08
N ILE A 65 17.00 -27.97 -31.03
CA ILE A 65 15.60 -28.26 -31.34
C ILE A 65 15.40 -28.39 -32.86
N LYS A 66 16.07 -27.54 -33.66
CA LYS A 66 16.16 -27.69 -35.12
C LYS A 66 16.81 -29.02 -35.55
N SER A 67 17.72 -29.56 -34.73
CA SER A 67 18.41 -30.84 -34.96
C SER A 67 17.78 -32.04 -34.21
N MET A 68 16.47 -32.03 -33.93
CA MET A 68 15.77 -33.19 -33.36
C MET A 68 15.82 -34.40 -34.31
N ASN A 69 16.02 -35.59 -33.73
CA ASN A 69 16.05 -36.85 -34.48
C ASN A 69 14.64 -37.19 -35.01
N SER A 70 14.54 -38.15 -35.94
CA SER A 70 13.27 -38.48 -36.59
C SER A 70 12.19 -38.96 -35.60
N GLU A 71 12.57 -39.65 -34.53
CA GLU A 71 11.65 -40.08 -33.47
C GLU A 71 11.06 -38.88 -32.70
N GLN A 72 11.89 -37.93 -32.29
CA GLN A 72 11.45 -36.70 -31.62
C GLN A 72 10.60 -35.81 -32.55
N MET A 73 10.88 -35.81 -33.85
CA MET A 73 10.06 -35.10 -34.85
C MET A 73 8.67 -35.72 -35.05
N LEU A 74 8.46 -36.99 -34.68
CA LEU A 74 7.14 -37.66 -34.70
C LEU A 74 6.35 -37.45 -33.40
N MET A 75 6.96 -36.91 -32.35
CA MET A 75 6.30 -36.61 -31.08
C MET A 75 5.57 -35.25 -31.14
N ARG A 76 4.54 -35.09 -30.30
CA ARG A 76 3.95 -33.76 -30.01
C ARG A 76 5.06 -32.80 -29.56
N PHE A 77 5.14 -31.60 -30.14
CA PHE A 77 6.30 -30.72 -29.97
C PHE A 77 6.74 -30.42 -28.50
N PRO A 78 5.83 -30.22 -27.51
CA PRO A 78 6.21 -30.10 -26.11
C PRO A 78 6.84 -31.39 -25.54
N ALA A 79 6.32 -32.56 -25.91
CA ALA A 79 6.87 -33.87 -25.53
C ALA A 79 8.26 -34.09 -26.15
N ALA A 80 8.45 -33.74 -27.43
CA ALA A 80 9.76 -33.75 -28.08
C ALA A 80 10.79 -32.88 -27.34
N CYS A 81 10.37 -31.68 -26.89
CA CYS A 81 11.22 -30.80 -26.08
C CYS A 81 11.53 -31.39 -24.68
N ILE A 82 10.57 -32.09 -24.05
CA ILE A 82 10.77 -32.79 -22.77
C ILE A 82 11.81 -33.90 -22.95
N ASP A 83 11.64 -34.78 -23.95
CA ASP A 83 12.59 -35.87 -24.18
C ASP A 83 13.98 -35.34 -24.55
N LEU A 84 14.12 -34.34 -25.42
CA LEU A 84 15.42 -33.74 -25.76
C LEU A 84 16.18 -33.23 -24.51
N ILE A 85 15.47 -32.67 -23.53
CA ILE A 85 16.06 -32.24 -22.26
C ILE A 85 16.42 -33.44 -21.39
N LEU A 86 15.52 -34.43 -21.25
CA LEU A 86 15.71 -35.57 -20.36
C LEU A 86 16.73 -36.59 -20.89
N SER A 87 16.82 -36.81 -22.19
CA SER A 87 17.88 -37.58 -22.86
C SER A 87 19.24 -36.88 -22.68
N THR A 88 19.33 -35.57 -22.92
CA THR A 88 20.55 -34.78 -22.62
C THR A 88 20.94 -34.88 -21.14
N ALA A 89 19.97 -34.79 -20.23
CA ALA A 89 20.20 -34.85 -18.79
C ALA A 89 20.72 -36.22 -18.33
N ARG A 90 20.16 -37.31 -18.88
CA ARG A 90 20.63 -38.69 -18.68
C ARG A 90 22.07 -38.85 -19.18
N ALA A 91 22.33 -38.53 -20.45
CA ALA A 91 23.65 -38.68 -21.08
C ALA A 91 24.75 -37.88 -20.37
N ARG A 92 24.43 -36.68 -19.86
CA ARG A 92 25.38 -35.80 -19.16
C ARG A 92 25.33 -35.88 -17.63
N LYS A 93 24.63 -36.88 -17.07
CA LYS A 93 24.48 -37.11 -15.61
C LYS A 93 24.13 -35.83 -14.83
N TRP A 94 23.17 -35.06 -15.33
CA TRP A 94 22.80 -33.75 -14.77
C TRP A 94 22.10 -33.85 -13.41
N LYS A 95 22.56 -33.08 -12.42
CA LYS A 95 21.80 -32.80 -11.18
C LYS A 95 20.46 -32.14 -11.56
N TRP A 96 19.38 -32.41 -10.81
CA TRP A 96 18.03 -31.87 -11.07
C TRP A 96 17.97 -30.33 -11.19
N ALA A 97 18.83 -29.60 -10.48
CA ALA A 97 18.95 -28.15 -10.61
C ALA A 97 19.49 -27.67 -11.98
N THR A 98 20.24 -28.51 -12.70
CA THR A 98 20.68 -28.26 -14.08
C THR A 98 19.56 -28.59 -15.05
N THR A 99 18.85 -29.71 -14.85
CA THR A 99 17.65 -30.08 -15.64
C THR A 99 16.57 -28.99 -15.55
N ALA A 100 16.28 -28.46 -14.35
CA ALA A 100 15.34 -27.36 -14.16
C ALA A 100 15.74 -26.07 -14.90
N LYS A 101 17.05 -25.77 -14.99
CA LYS A 101 17.55 -24.64 -15.80
C LYS A 101 17.38 -24.88 -17.29
N ALA A 102 17.56 -26.11 -17.77
CA ALA A 102 17.36 -26.46 -19.18
C ALA A 102 15.89 -26.28 -19.61
N PHE A 103 14.93 -26.76 -18.82
CA PHE A 103 13.50 -26.48 -19.03
C PHE A 103 13.22 -24.97 -19.11
N ALA A 104 13.71 -24.18 -18.14
CA ALA A 104 13.53 -22.74 -18.14
C ALA A 104 14.18 -22.04 -19.35
N ALA A 105 15.33 -22.53 -19.82
CA ALA A 105 16.04 -21.99 -20.97
C ALA A 105 15.33 -22.31 -22.30
N VAL A 106 14.86 -23.55 -22.49
CA VAL A 106 14.12 -23.97 -23.69
C VAL A 106 12.80 -23.20 -23.81
N ALA A 107 12.01 -23.11 -22.73
CA ALA A 107 10.76 -22.35 -22.75
C ALA A 107 10.97 -20.82 -22.84
N GLY A 108 12.15 -20.31 -22.47
CA GLY A 108 12.54 -18.92 -22.72
C GLY A 108 12.92 -18.69 -24.18
N ALA A 109 13.76 -19.56 -24.74
CA ALA A 109 14.24 -19.48 -26.12
C ALA A 109 13.10 -19.59 -27.14
N LEU A 110 12.13 -20.48 -26.91
CA LEU A 110 10.97 -20.68 -27.78
C LEU A 110 9.93 -19.56 -27.70
N ARG A 111 9.68 -19.02 -26.50
CA ARG A 111 8.83 -17.83 -26.33
C ARG A 111 9.42 -16.61 -27.04
N ASP A 112 10.75 -16.46 -26.96
CA ASP A 112 11.49 -15.34 -27.53
C ASP A 112 12.00 -15.64 -28.96
N LEU A 113 11.51 -16.71 -29.61
CA LEU A 113 11.95 -17.20 -30.93
C LEU A 113 11.97 -16.12 -32.05
N PRO A 114 11.02 -15.17 -32.14
CA PRO A 114 11.08 -14.07 -33.10
C PRO A 114 12.29 -13.15 -32.93
N LEU A 115 12.91 -13.08 -31.74
CA LEU A 115 14.13 -12.29 -31.54
C LEU A 115 15.38 -12.94 -32.15
N TYR A 116 15.30 -14.21 -32.54
CA TYR A 116 16.44 -15.02 -32.99
C TYR A 116 16.26 -15.61 -34.40
N SER A 117 15.10 -15.42 -35.03
CA SER A 117 14.73 -16.16 -36.24
C SER A 117 13.81 -15.35 -37.16
N THR A 118 13.47 -15.90 -38.33
CA THR A 118 12.46 -15.34 -39.24
C THR A 118 11.01 -15.56 -38.79
N GLN A 119 10.78 -16.26 -37.69
CA GLN A 119 9.44 -16.62 -37.23
C GLN A 119 8.69 -15.43 -36.63
N ALA A 120 7.47 -15.15 -37.11
CA ALA A 120 6.66 -14.02 -36.65
C ALA A 120 6.11 -14.19 -35.22
N ARG A 121 6.01 -15.43 -34.71
CA ARG A 121 5.39 -15.76 -33.42
C ARG A 121 6.29 -16.63 -32.54
N GLY A 122 6.20 -16.42 -31.22
CA GLY A 122 6.90 -17.21 -30.21
C GLY A 122 6.04 -18.35 -29.67
N ILE A 123 6.67 -19.51 -29.42
CA ILE A 123 5.99 -20.72 -28.96
C ILE A 123 5.96 -20.77 -27.43
N ARG A 124 4.75 -20.79 -26.84
CA ARG A 124 4.53 -20.79 -25.39
C ARG A 124 4.29 -22.20 -24.85
N LEU A 125 5.38 -22.90 -24.53
CA LEU A 125 5.30 -24.23 -23.90
C LEU A 125 4.60 -24.20 -22.52
N GLN A 126 4.49 -23.05 -21.86
CA GLN A 126 3.84 -22.92 -20.55
C GLN A 126 2.32 -23.14 -20.57
N ASP A 127 1.68 -23.01 -21.74
CA ASP A 127 0.23 -23.18 -21.86
C ASP A 127 -0.15 -24.67 -21.94
N ASP A 128 0.78 -25.51 -22.43
CA ASP A 128 0.66 -26.97 -22.54
C ASP A 128 0.59 -27.69 -21.16
N PRO A 129 -0.33 -28.65 -20.96
CA PRO A 129 -0.49 -29.35 -19.68
C PRO A 129 0.63 -30.36 -19.37
N GLU A 130 1.21 -31.00 -20.39
CA GLU A 130 2.27 -31.99 -20.23
C GLU A 130 3.58 -31.31 -19.80
N TRP A 131 3.95 -30.23 -20.49
CA TRP A 131 5.09 -29.38 -20.15
C TRP A 131 4.99 -28.79 -18.75
N ARG A 132 3.80 -28.28 -18.35
CA ARG A 132 3.57 -27.79 -16.98
C ARG A 132 3.79 -28.88 -15.94
N SER A 133 3.30 -30.08 -16.19
CA SER A 133 3.40 -31.23 -15.27
C SER A 133 4.83 -31.75 -15.17
N ALA A 134 5.52 -31.92 -16.29
CA ALA A 134 6.92 -32.33 -16.36
C ALA A 134 7.85 -31.30 -15.69
N PHE A 135 7.70 -30.00 -16.01
CA PHE A 135 8.53 -28.95 -15.41
C PHE A 135 8.23 -28.79 -13.90
N GLY A 136 6.97 -28.90 -13.49
CA GLY A 136 6.58 -28.92 -12.07
C GLY A 136 7.25 -30.07 -11.30
N THR A 137 7.32 -31.25 -11.91
CA THR A 137 7.97 -32.44 -11.35
C THR A 137 9.49 -32.26 -11.24
N VAL A 138 10.15 -31.74 -12.29
CA VAL A 138 11.58 -31.41 -12.25
C VAL A 138 11.89 -30.33 -11.20
N GLN A 139 11.00 -29.35 -11.01
CA GLN A 139 11.12 -28.37 -9.93
C GLN A 139 10.90 -28.96 -8.53
N ARG A 140 10.14 -30.05 -8.39
CA ARG A 140 10.00 -30.80 -7.12
C ARG A 140 11.31 -31.54 -6.81
N TYR A 141 11.83 -32.35 -7.72
CA TYR A 141 13.09 -33.08 -7.52
C TYR A 141 14.29 -32.15 -7.28
N MET A 142 14.32 -30.96 -7.90
CA MET A 142 15.31 -29.93 -7.59
C MET A 142 15.25 -29.45 -6.12
N LYS A 143 14.05 -29.35 -5.52
CA LYS A 143 13.88 -28.91 -4.12
C LYS A 143 14.26 -30.00 -3.12
N GLU A 144 14.05 -31.26 -3.49
CA GLU A 144 14.39 -32.45 -2.69
C GLU A 144 15.91 -32.74 -2.71
N SER A 145 16.59 -32.42 -3.81
CA SER A 145 18.05 -32.61 -3.90
C SER A 145 18.84 -31.73 -2.91
N VAL A 146 19.81 -32.33 -2.21
CA VAL A 146 20.70 -31.63 -1.26
C VAL A 146 21.49 -30.53 -1.98
N PRO A 147 21.40 -29.25 -1.56
CA PRO A 147 22.11 -28.17 -2.24
C PRO A 147 23.62 -28.21 -2.01
N ASP A 148 24.35 -28.40 -3.10
CA ASP A 148 25.81 -28.31 -3.19
C ASP A 148 26.25 -26.83 -3.11
N ALA A 149 26.29 -26.29 -1.90
CA ALA A 149 26.62 -24.89 -1.63
C ALA A 149 28.14 -24.72 -1.46
N PRO A 150 28.78 -23.74 -2.13
CA PRO A 150 30.23 -23.54 -2.02
C PRO A 150 30.64 -23.28 -0.57
N PRO A 151 31.88 -23.64 -0.17
CA PRO A 151 32.39 -23.36 1.16
C PRO A 151 32.49 -21.85 1.40
N PHE A 152 32.72 -21.43 2.64
CA PHE A 152 32.91 -20.03 3.02
C PHE A 152 34.36 -19.79 3.42
N VAL A 153 34.90 -18.61 3.11
CA VAL A 153 36.22 -18.19 3.59
C VAL A 153 36.06 -17.33 4.86
N SER A 154 37.01 -17.44 5.79
CA SER A 154 37.02 -16.66 7.02
C SER A 154 37.59 -15.26 6.81
N ARG A 155 37.37 -14.36 7.78
CA ARG A 155 37.96 -13.00 7.79
C ARG A 155 39.50 -13.06 7.68
N GLN A 156 40.13 -13.91 8.48
CA GLN A 156 41.60 -14.07 8.49
C GLN A 156 42.15 -14.60 7.15
N GLN A 157 41.42 -15.47 6.45
CA GLN A 157 41.79 -15.93 5.11
C GLN A 157 41.73 -14.79 4.10
N VAL A 158 40.67 -13.99 4.13
CA VAL A 158 40.52 -12.83 3.23
C VAL A 158 41.56 -11.74 3.54
N GLU A 159 41.90 -11.50 4.81
CA GLU A 159 42.98 -10.60 5.19
C GLU A 159 44.36 -11.10 4.71
N ARG A 160 44.63 -12.42 4.77
CA ARG A 160 45.87 -13.00 4.21
C ARG A 160 45.96 -12.88 2.68
N ILE A 161 44.88 -13.20 1.96
CA ILE A 161 44.81 -12.97 0.51
C ILE A 161 45.00 -11.48 0.19
N SER A 162 44.30 -10.60 0.90
CA SER A 162 44.37 -9.16 0.69
C SER A 162 45.78 -8.62 0.93
N LYS A 163 46.52 -9.12 1.93
CA LYS A 163 47.93 -8.76 2.16
C LYS A 163 48.83 -9.17 0.98
N ARG A 164 48.68 -10.38 0.44
CA ARG A 164 49.45 -10.84 -0.74
C ARG A 164 49.16 -9.98 -1.98
N LEU A 165 47.88 -9.66 -2.22
CA LEU A 165 47.48 -8.83 -3.37
C LEU A 165 47.85 -7.34 -3.24
N ARG A 166 48.05 -6.83 -2.01
CA ARG A 166 48.16 -5.38 -1.74
C ARG A 166 49.32 -4.69 -2.47
N LEU A 167 50.48 -5.35 -2.53
CA LEU A 167 51.70 -4.77 -3.10
C LEU A 167 51.81 -5.00 -4.62
N GLY A 168 51.54 -6.22 -5.10
CA GLY A 168 51.67 -6.56 -6.53
C GLY A 168 50.43 -6.23 -7.39
N HIS A 169 49.23 -6.23 -6.80
CA HIS A 169 47.96 -6.11 -7.53
C HIS A 169 46.91 -5.26 -6.76
N PRO A 170 47.17 -3.96 -6.53
CA PRO A 170 46.32 -3.10 -5.69
C PRO A 170 44.86 -3.04 -6.18
N ARG A 171 44.61 -3.07 -7.50
CA ARG A 171 43.24 -3.14 -8.07
C ARG A 171 42.52 -4.46 -7.74
N ALA A 172 43.24 -5.58 -7.62
CA ALA A 172 42.68 -6.86 -7.21
C ALA A 172 42.41 -6.90 -5.70
N ALA A 173 43.31 -6.31 -4.88
CA ALA A 173 43.09 -6.11 -3.46
C ALA A 173 41.83 -5.26 -3.20
N LEU A 174 41.67 -4.14 -3.92
CA LEU A 174 40.47 -3.30 -3.88
C LEU A 174 39.20 -4.05 -4.30
N PHE A 175 39.24 -4.81 -5.41
CA PHE A 175 38.08 -5.59 -5.86
C PHE A 175 37.68 -6.66 -4.82
N LEU A 176 38.64 -7.34 -4.20
CA LEU A 176 38.40 -8.29 -3.10
C LEU A 176 37.81 -7.60 -1.87
N ALA A 177 38.37 -6.47 -1.45
CA ALA A 177 37.88 -5.68 -0.33
C ALA A 177 36.45 -5.18 -0.55
N MET A 178 36.12 -4.72 -1.77
CA MET A 178 34.76 -4.33 -2.15
C MET A 178 33.79 -5.53 -2.17
N MET A 179 34.24 -6.72 -2.55
CA MET A 179 33.42 -7.93 -2.43
C MET A 179 33.13 -8.31 -0.98
N TRP A 180 34.13 -8.23 -0.10
CA TRP A 180 34.01 -8.57 1.32
C TRP A 180 33.24 -7.52 2.11
N GLY A 181 33.73 -6.28 2.14
CA GLY A 181 33.21 -5.19 2.98
C GLY A 181 31.77 -4.78 2.68
N PHE A 182 31.28 -5.01 1.46
CA PHE A 182 29.89 -4.75 1.07
C PHE A 182 29.06 -6.02 0.90
N ALA A 183 29.64 -7.20 1.22
CA ALA A 183 29.08 -8.53 1.00
C ALA A 183 28.41 -8.68 -0.39
N ALA A 184 29.10 -8.22 -1.42
CA ALA A 184 28.60 -8.14 -2.80
C ALA A 184 28.93 -9.40 -3.62
N ARG A 185 28.27 -9.64 -4.76
CA ARG A 185 28.78 -10.62 -5.75
C ARG A 185 29.87 -9.97 -6.57
N ALA A 186 30.83 -10.77 -7.06
CA ALA A 186 31.79 -10.32 -8.07
C ALA A 186 31.10 -9.60 -9.25
N CYS A 187 29.98 -10.14 -9.75
CA CYS A 187 29.22 -9.50 -10.83
C CYS A 187 28.45 -8.22 -10.44
N ASP A 188 28.18 -8.01 -9.15
CA ASP A 188 27.60 -6.75 -8.68
C ASP A 188 28.72 -5.66 -8.74
N ILE A 189 29.93 -5.97 -8.24
CA ILE A 189 31.12 -5.09 -8.30
C ILE A 189 31.61 -4.84 -9.74
N SER A 190 31.66 -5.87 -10.59
CA SER A 190 32.07 -5.76 -12.00
C SER A 190 31.26 -4.76 -12.81
N THR A 191 30.01 -4.46 -12.41
CA THR A 191 29.09 -3.61 -13.17
C THR A 191 28.86 -2.23 -12.53
N LEU A 192 29.62 -1.90 -11.47
CA LEU A 192 29.65 -0.57 -10.89
C LEU A 192 30.25 0.43 -11.88
N ARG A 193 29.59 1.58 -12.03
CA ARG A 193 30.15 2.74 -12.74
C ARG A 193 30.83 3.70 -11.77
N ALA A 194 31.69 4.59 -12.27
CA ALA A 194 32.32 5.61 -11.43
C ALA A 194 31.27 6.42 -10.63
N LYS A 195 30.15 6.82 -11.26
CA LYS A 195 29.01 7.51 -10.59
C LYS A 195 28.21 6.68 -9.58
N ASP A 196 28.49 5.39 -9.47
CA ASP A 196 27.82 4.51 -8.51
C ASP A 196 28.60 4.42 -7.19
N VAL A 197 29.77 5.06 -7.09
CA VAL A 197 30.59 5.14 -5.88
C VAL A 197 30.49 6.54 -5.28
N THR A 198 30.41 6.61 -3.95
CA THR A 198 30.53 7.86 -3.20
C THR A 198 31.52 7.67 -2.06
N LEU A 199 32.61 8.43 -2.10
CA LEU A 199 33.60 8.54 -1.03
C LEU A 199 33.19 9.71 -0.13
N PHE A 200 33.27 9.52 1.18
CA PHE A 200 33.03 10.57 2.17
C PHE A 200 34.36 10.93 2.83
N PRO A 201 34.84 12.18 2.73
CA PRO A 201 36.09 12.59 3.35
C PRO A 201 35.99 12.44 4.88
N GLY A 202 37.03 11.85 5.47
CA GLY A 202 37.25 11.77 6.92
C GLY A 202 38.38 12.70 7.35
N ALA A 203 38.72 12.67 8.64
CA ALA A 203 39.89 13.39 9.14
C ALA A 203 41.20 12.77 8.62
N SER A 204 42.28 13.55 8.54
CA SER A 204 43.59 13.06 8.09
C SER A 204 44.23 12.01 9.03
N THR A 205 43.62 11.75 10.18
CA THR A 205 43.99 10.74 11.17
C THR A 205 43.17 9.44 11.05
N ASP A 206 42.08 9.41 10.26
CA ASP A 206 41.21 8.24 10.15
C ASP A 206 41.91 7.06 9.44
N THR A 207 41.93 5.89 10.07
CA THR A 207 42.45 4.63 9.48
C THR A 207 41.54 4.09 8.37
N TYR A 208 40.25 4.46 8.39
CA TYR A 208 39.21 3.95 7.51
C TYR A 208 38.41 5.09 6.87
N VAL A 209 38.15 4.98 5.56
CA VAL A 209 37.33 5.93 4.80
C VAL A 209 35.93 5.34 4.61
N LYS A 210 34.90 6.16 4.81
CA LYS A 210 33.49 5.78 4.60
C LYS A 210 33.16 5.81 3.11
N VAL A 211 32.58 4.73 2.60
CA VAL A 211 32.31 4.53 1.17
C VAL A 211 30.90 3.99 0.98
N THR A 212 30.15 4.49 0.00
CA THR A 212 28.84 3.96 -0.39
C THR A 212 28.84 3.50 -1.84
N LEU A 213 28.34 2.29 -2.09
CA LEU A 213 28.19 1.71 -3.42
C LEU A 213 26.71 1.59 -3.79
N THR A 214 26.30 2.25 -4.86
CA THR A 214 24.92 2.21 -5.39
C THR A 214 24.78 1.11 -6.42
N ILE A 215 24.33 -0.06 -6.01
CA ILE A 215 24.16 -1.21 -6.90
C ILE A 215 22.94 -0.98 -7.81
N ARG A 216 23.17 -0.55 -9.06
CA ARG A 216 22.11 -0.29 -10.06
C ARG A 216 21.78 -1.48 -10.96
N LYS A 217 22.73 -2.40 -11.16
CA LYS A 217 22.63 -3.56 -12.05
C LYS A 217 22.65 -4.87 -11.22
N GLY A 218 22.37 -6.00 -11.87
CA GLY A 218 22.41 -7.33 -11.25
C GLY A 218 21.08 -7.80 -10.65
N LYS A 219 21.06 -9.04 -10.14
CA LYS A 219 19.82 -9.73 -9.71
C LYS A 219 19.17 -9.05 -8.49
N GLY A 220 19.97 -8.46 -7.60
CA GLY A 220 19.45 -7.67 -6.47
C GLY A 220 18.68 -6.46 -6.99
N ALA A 221 19.35 -5.60 -7.76
CA ALA A 221 18.77 -4.35 -8.25
C ALA A 221 17.57 -4.56 -9.19
N LYS A 222 17.54 -5.64 -9.99
CA LYS A 222 16.35 -6.00 -10.80
C LYS A 222 15.09 -6.24 -9.95
N THR A 223 15.23 -6.72 -8.71
CA THR A 223 14.08 -7.03 -7.84
C THR A 223 13.65 -5.85 -6.97
N ARG A 224 14.60 -5.00 -6.53
CA ARG A 224 14.34 -3.91 -5.56
C ARG A 224 14.59 -2.49 -6.07
N GLY A 225 14.97 -2.32 -7.34
CA GLY A 225 15.54 -1.08 -7.86
C GLY A 225 16.99 -0.86 -7.41
N PRO A 226 17.62 0.24 -7.87
CA PRO A 226 18.93 0.67 -7.38
C PRO A 226 18.94 0.84 -5.85
N TYR A 227 20.00 0.39 -5.18
CA TYR A 227 20.13 0.49 -3.72
C TYR A 227 21.56 0.83 -3.29
N PRO A 228 21.77 1.77 -2.35
CA PRO A 228 23.06 2.03 -1.75
C PRO A 228 23.42 0.94 -0.72
N VAL A 229 24.72 0.65 -0.61
CA VAL A 229 25.30 -0.14 0.47
C VAL A 229 26.47 0.68 1.05
N PRO A 230 26.38 1.19 2.28
CA PRO A 230 27.50 1.83 2.95
C PRO A 230 28.43 0.78 3.56
N SER A 231 29.73 1.06 3.56
CA SER A 231 30.77 0.32 4.31
C SER A 231 32.00 1.20 4.48
N VAL A 232 33.12 0.60 4.88
CA VAL A 232 34.43 1.27 5.00
C VAL A 232 35.50 0.54 4.18
N LEU A 233 36.49 1.30 3.72
CA LEU A 233 37.75 0.78 3.17
C LEU A 233 38.91 1.31 4.02
N THR A 234 40.04 0.61 4.03
CA THR A 234 41.29 1.17 4.58
C THR A 234 41.75 2.33 3.71
N ARG A 235 42.47 3.29 4.30
CA ARG A 235 42.83 4.56 3.63
C ARG A 235 43.60 4.38 2.32
N ASP A 236 44.47 3.39 2.22
CA ASP A 236 45.21 3.03 1.00
C ASP A 236 44.30 2.51 -0.11
N LEU A 237 43.34 1.63 0.21
CA LEU A 237 42.37 1.11 -0.76
C LEU A 237 41.39 2.21 -1.19
N ALA A 238 41.08 3.16 -0.29
CA ALA A 238 40.33 4.35 -0.62
C ALA A 238 41.11 5.31 -1.54
N ALA A 239 42.44 5.42 -1.38
CA ALA A 239 43.30 6.18 -2.31
C ALA A 239 43.33 5.52 -3.70
N THR A 240 43.55 4.21 -3.79
CA THR A 240 43.44 3.46 -5.07
C THR A 240 42.07 3.64 -5.72
N LEU A 241 40.99 3.68 -4.93
CA LEU A 241 39.64 3.92 -5.42
C LEU A 241 39.46 5.37 -5.90
N GLN A 242 40.01 6.36 -5.20
CA GLN A 242 39.99 7.77 -5.60
C GLN A 242 40.74 7.99 -6.94
N GLU A 243 41.93 7.42 -7.09
CA GLU A 243 42.69 7.45 -8.36
C GLU A 243 41.88 6.86 -9.52
N MET A 244 41.24 5.71 -9.30
CA MET A 244 40.38 5.08 -10.30
C MET A 244 39.12 5.90 -10.63
N LEU A 245 38.61 6.71 -9.70
CA LEU A 245 37.46 7.59 -9.94
C LEU A 245 37.83 8.85 -10.71
N VAL A 246 39.02 9.42 -10.47
CA VAL A 246 39.55 10.56 -11.24
C VAL A 246 39.80 10.15 -12.69
N GLY A 247 40.36 8.96 -12.92
CA GLY A 247 40.68 8.44 -14.26
C GLY A 247 39.51 7.82 -15.05
N LYS A 248 38.24 8.01 -14.65
CA LYS A 248 37.07 7.37 -15.29
C LYS A 248 35.93 8.35 -15.52
N LYS A 249 35.30 8.28 -16.70
CA LYS A 249 34.07 9.05 -16.95
C LYS A 249 32.92 8.50 -16.09
N PRO A 250 31.97 9.35 -15.63
CA PRO A 250 30.84 8.91 -14.77
C PRO A 250 29.99 7.75 -15.33
N SER A 251 29.98 7.53 -16.65
CA SER A 251 29.26 6.47 -17.35
C SER A 251 30.03 5.14 -17.47
N GLU A 252 31.34 5.13 -17.25
CA GLU A 252 32.23 3.98 -17.47
C GLU A 252 32.21 3.01 -16.29
N GLU A 253 32.42 1.72 -16.56
CA GLU A 253 32.51 0.68 -15.53
C GLU A 253 33.89 0.71 -14.86
N LEU A 254 33.90 0.78 -13.53
CA LEU A 254 35.05 1.14 -12.71
C LEU A 254 36.27 0.22 -12.94
N PHE A 255 36.03 -1.08 -13.11
CA PHE A 255 37.06 -2.10 -13.31
C PHE A 255 37.27 -2.51 -14.78
N SER A 256 36.71 -1.77 -15.74
CA SER A 256 36.89 -2.02 -17.18
C SER A 256 38.25 -1.50 -17.69
N PRO A 257 38.96 -2.22 -18.58
CA PRO A 257 38.55 -3.47 -19.24
C PRO A 257 38.92 -4.76 -18.49
N HIS A 258 39.90 -4.75 -17.59
CA HIS A 258 40.56 -5.93 -16.98
C HIS A 258 39.71 -6.74 -15.97
N VAL A 259 38.39 -6.59 -15.96
CA VAL A 259 37.49 -7.23 -14.99
C VAL A 259 37.46 -8.76 -15.10
N GLY A 260 37.82 -9.32 -16.26
CA GLY A 260 37.99 -10.76 -16.45
C GLY A 260 39.21 -11.30 -15.72
N GLU A 261 40.38 -10.70 -15.96
CA GLU A 261 41.67 -11.02 -15.33
C GLU A 261 41.59 -10.90 -13.82
N LEU A 262 41.07 -9.77 -13.30
CA LEU A 262 40.89 -9.55 -11.86
C LEU A 262 40.05 -10.65 -11.20
N ARG A 263 38.98 -11.11 -11.87
CA ARG A 263 38.14 -12.20 -11.37
C ARG A 263 38.80 -13.56 -11.46
N ALA A 264 39.66 -13.80 -12.44
CA ALA A 264 40.43 -15.03 -12.55
C ALA A 264 41.48 -15.12 -11.44
N LEU A 265 42.27 -14.05 -11.26
CA LEU A 265 43.30 -13.93 -10.22
C LEU A 265 42.72 -14.10 -8.81
N ILE A 266 41.66 -13.38 -8.47
CA ILE A 266 41.00 -13.52 -7.15
C ILE A 266 40.42 -14.93 -6.97
N ALA A 267 39.89 -15.56 -8.04
CA ALA A 267 39.39 -16.92 -7.95
C ALA A 267 40.51 -17.98 -7.83
N GLN A 268 41.73 -17.68 -8.26
CA GLN A 268 42.92 -18.50 -8.06
C GLN A 268 43.41 -18.35 -6.62
N GLU A 269 43.64 -17.13 -6.14
CA GLU A 269 44.08 -16.85 -4.77
C GLU A 269 43.15 -17.44 -3.70
N VAL A 270 41.84 -17.33 -3.90
CA VAL A 270 40.83 -17.94 -3.01
C VAL A 270 40.88 -19.47 -3.03
N ARG A 271 41.27 -20.10 -4.15
CA ARG A 271 41.45 -21.55 -4.24
C ARG A 271 42.75 -22.02 -3.61
N THR A 272 43.83 -21.25 -3.74
CA THR A 272 45.11 -21.47 -3.04
C THR A 272 44.93 -21.41 -1.53
N GLU A 273 44.17 -20.42 -1.04
CA GLU A 273 43.87 -20.24 0.38
C GLU A 273 42.84 -21.25 0.93
N MET A 274 41.93 -21.75 0.08
CA MET A 274 40.93 -22.74 0.46
C MET A 274 40.51 -23.64 -0.70
N ARG A 275 40.90 -24.92 -0.64
CA ARG A 275 40.53 -25.93 -1.65
C ARG A 275 39.00 -25.99 -1.81
N GLY A 276 38.52 -25.92 -3.05
CA GLY A 276 37.10 -25.94 -3.39
C GLY A 276 36.35 -24.60 -3.23
N ALA A 277 36.99 -23.54 -2.72
CA ALA A 277 36.40 -22.22 -2.67
C ALA A 277 36.27 -21.57 -4.07
N GLN A 278 35.31 -20.65 -4.18
CA GLN A 278 34.96 -19.94 -5.41
C GLN A 278 34.64 -18.47 -5.10
N LEU A 279 34.48 -17.59 -6.10
CA LEU A 279 34.10 -16.20 -5.86
C LEU A 279 32.84 -16.00 -4.96
N PRO A 280 31.79 -16.87 -5.01
CA PRO A 280 30.68 -16.80 -4.06
C PRO A 280 31.06 -17.09 -2.59
N SER A 281 32.16 -17.79 -2.34
CA SER A 281 32.68 -18.11 -0.99
C SER A 281 33.05 -16.86 -0.20
N ILE A 282 33.59 -15.83 -0.87
CA ILE A 282 33.90 -14.52 -0.26
C ILE A 282 32.63 -13.90 0.32
N ARG A 283 31.56 -13.81 -0.49
CA ARG A 283 30.27 -13.24 -0.05
C ARG A 283 29.64 -14.07 1.07
N LYS A 284 29.71 -15.39 0.98
CA LYS A 284 29.19 -16.30 2.01
C LYS A 284 29.95 -16.10 3.33
N GLY A 285 31.28 -15.96 3.26
CA GLY A 285 32.14 -15.61 4.39
C GLY A 285 31.78 -14.27 5.03
N ALA A 286 31.63 -13.21 4.24
CA ALA A 286 31.25 -11.89 4.74
C ALA A 286 29.88 -11.89 5.44
N LEU A 287 28.87 -12.53 4.83
CA LEU A 287 27.54 -12.67 5.44
C LEU A 287 27.55 -13.53 6.71
N ARG A 288 28.45 -14.52 6.79
CA ARG A 288 28.62 -15.37 7.97
C ARG A 288 29.37 -14.63 9.09
N CYS A 289 30.43 -13.89 8.77
CA CYS A 289 31.14 -13.04 9.72
C CYS A 289 30.22 -11.98 10.34
N MET A 290 29.31 -11.39 9.54
CA MET A 290 28.25 -10.51 10.07
C MET A 290 27.25 -11.27 10.95
N ALA A 291 26.85 -12.50 10.60
CA ALA A 291 25.96 -13.32 11.44
C ALA A 291 26.61 -13.69 12.79
N GLU A 292 27.88 -14.05 12.77
CA GLU A 292 28.69 -14.37 13.95
C GLU A 292 28.94 -13.12 14.82
N ALA A 293 29.01 -11.93 14.21
CA ALA A 293 29.01 -10.64 14.89
C ALA A 293 27.61 -10.15 15.34
N GLY A 294 26.59 -11.00 15.31
CA GLY A 294 25.24 -10.68 15.81
C GLY A 294 24.36 -9.82 14.90
N VAL A 295 24.75 -9.57 13.64
CA VAL A 295 23.93 -8.79 12.70
C VAL A 295 22.58 -9.49 12.47
N PRO A 296 21.43 -8.80 12.66
CA PRO A 296 20.12 -9.44 12.56
C PRO A 296 19.89 -10.14 11.22
N LEU A 297 19.28 -11.32 11.28
CA LEU A 297 19.06 -12.17 10.11
C LEU A 297 18.19 -11.50 9.02
N LYS A 298 17.32 -10.57 9.43
CA LYS A 298 16.57 -9.62 8.59
C LYS A 298 17.50 -8.78 7.72
N ASP A 299 18.54 -8.21 8.29
CA ASP A 299 19.45 -7.28 7.62
C ASP A 299 20.47 -8.05 6.77
N LEU A 300 20.87 -9.25 7.21
CA LEU A 300 21.57 -10.23 6.35
C LEU A 300 20.72 -10.66 5.15
N MET A 301 19.40 -10.85 5.30
CA MET A 301 18.48 -11.10 4.17
C MET A 301 18.42 -9.89 3.23
N MET A 302 18.37 -8.67 3.78
CA MET A 302 18.38 -7.44 3.01
C MET A 302 19.68 -7.29 2.19
N ILE A 303 20.84 -7.45 2.80
CA ILE A 303 22.14 -7.35 2.11
C ILE A 303 22.28 -8.48 1.08
N SER A 304 22.03 -9.74 1.47
CA SER A 304 22.19 -10.92 0.61
C SER A 304 21.21 -11.01 -0.57
N GLY A 305 20.00 -10.45 -0.40
CA GLY A 305 18.91 -10.53 -1.36
C GLY A 305 18.15 -11.87 -1.32
N HIS A 306 18.18 -12.59 -0.19
CA HIS A 306 17.39 -13.81 0.01
C HIS A 306 15.97 -13.47 0.47
N ALA A 307 14.95 -14.00 -0.21
CA ALA A 307 13.53 -13.74 0.09
C ALA A 307 12.95 -14.61 1.22
N LYS A 308 13.65 -15.66 1.67
CA LYS A 308 13.19 -16.56 2.75
C LYS A 308 14.33 -16.89 3.71
N GLN A 309 14.06 -16.79 5.01
CA GLN A 309 15.01 -17.06 6.10
C GLN A 309 15.67 -18.44 5.99
N ALA A 310 14.86 -19.49 5.78
CA ALA A 310 15.37 -20.86 5.59
C ALA A 310 16.31 -21.01 4.37
N THR A 311 16.19 -20.15 3.35
CA THR A 311 17.12 -20.15 2.21
C THR A 311 18.43 -19.44 2.55
N LEU A 312 18.41 -18.37 3.35
CA LEU A 312 19.62 -17.74 3.85
C LEU A 312 20.36 -18.64 4.84
N LEU A 313 19.69 -19.22 5.84
CA LEU A 313 20.33 -20.11 6.83
C LEU A 313 21.00 -21.31 6.16
N ARG A 314 20.32 -21.93 5.19
CA ARG A 314 20.86 -22.99 4.34
C ARG A 314 22.04 -22.53 3.47
N TYR A 315 22.01 -21.29 2.96
CA TYR A 315 23.13 -20.70 2.22
C TYR A 315 24.36 -20.46 3.11
N LEU A 316 24.16 -20.00 4.35
CA LEU A 316 25.23 -19.76 5.34
C LEU A 316 25.82 -21.05 5.91
N GLY A 317 25.04 -22.14 5.93
CA GLY A 317 25.48 -23.47 6.40
C GLY A 317 24.82 -23.91 7.73
N TYR A 318 23.95 -23.10 8.32
CA TYR A 318 23.22 -23.42 9.56
C TYR A 318 22.07 -24.46 9.36
N GLY A 319 22.07 -25.18 8.24
CA GLY A 319 20.95 -25.98 7.77
C GLY A 319 20.63 -27.26 8.55
N GLN A 320 21.52 -27.74 9.43
CA GLN A 320 21.28 -28.93 10.25
C GLN A 320 20.71 -28.63 11.65
N GLN A 321 20.84 -27.42 12.17
CA GLN A 321 20.31 -27.06 13.50
C GLN A 321 18.78 -26.82 13.54
N TYR A 322 18.10 -26.92 12.39
CA TYR A 322 16.65 -26.77 12.26
C TYR A 322 15.94 -28.06 11.80
N GLY A 323 16.60 -29.23 11.91
CA GLY A 323 15.92 -30.51 11.99
C GLY A 323 15.36 -30.70 13.39
N GLY A 324 14.05 -30.92 13.53
CA GLY A 324 13.37 -31.05 14.82
C GLY A 324 13.65 -32.35 15.56
N GLY A 325 14.90 -32.57 15.98
CA GLY A 325 15.26 -33.66 16.87
C GLY A 325 14.78 -33.39 18.30
N ARG A 326 14.02 -34.32 18.88
CA ARG A 326 13.77 -34.36 20.33
C ARG A 326 14.86 -35.21 20.98
N ASP A 327 15.51 -34.67 22.00
CA ASP A 327 16.37 -35.43 22.92
C ASP A 327 15.54 -36.50 23.65
N ARG A 328 16.17 -37.63 24.03
CA ARG A 328 15.53 -38.80 24.69
C ARG A 328 14.84 -38.52 26.05
N LYS A 329 14.79 -37.28 26.53
CA LYS A 329 14.08 -36.85 27.75
C LYS A 329 13.11 -35.65 27.56
N GLY A 330 12.82 -35.26 26.32
CA GLY A 330 11.62 -34.44 26.00
C GLY A 330 11.57 -32.96 26.44
N GLN A 331 12.63 -32.41 27.05
CA GLN A 331 12.68 -30.98 27.42
C GLN A 331 13.34 -30.11 26.33
N ARG A 332 12.80 -28.90 26.11
CA ARG A 332 13.45 -27.87 25.26
C ARG A 332 14.61 -27.21 26.01
N ARG A 333 15.83 -27.29 25.45
CA ARG A 333 16.94 -26.43 25.89
C ARG A 333 16.60 -24.95 25.64
N LYS A 334 16.61 -24.12 26.69
CA LYS A 334 16.71 -22.66 26.57
C LYS A 334 18.13 -22.32 26.10
N SER A 335 18.29 -21.69 24.94
CA SER A 335 19.55 -21.06 24.54
C SER A 335 19.68 -19.71 25.23
N ALA A 336 20.74 -19.48 25.98
CA ALA A 336 21.06 -18.18 26.55
C ALA A 336 21.46 -17.20 25.43
N ILE A 337 20.60 -16.21 25.18
CA ILE A 337 20.91 -14.99 24.43
C ILE A 337 20.38 -13.86 25.33
N PRO A 338 21.21 -12.87 25.72
CA PRO A 338 20.76 -11.75 26.53
C PRO A 338 19.64 -10.95 25.85
N ASP A 339 18.73 -10.39 26.64
CA ASP A 339 17.61 -9.61 26.14
C ASP A 339 18.11 -8.29 25.50
N PRO A 340 17.81 -8.02 24.21
CA PRO A 340 18.35 -6.86 23.50
C PRO A 340 17.71 -5.50 23.88
N LEU A 341 16.87 -5.45 24.92
CA LEU A 341 16.06 -4.26 25.26
C LEU A 341 16.83 -3.11 25.95
N GLU A 342 17.90 -3.36 26.71
CA GLU A 342 18.57 -2.28 27.46
C GLU A 342 19.50 -1.40 26.62
N ALA A 343 20.27 -1.97 25.69
CA ALA A 343 21.28 -1.23 24.94
C ALA A 343 20.69 -0.17 23.98
N ALA A 344 19.45 -0.35 23.53
CA ALA A 344 18.77 0.59 22.63
C ALA A 344 18.22 1.84 23.35
N ALA A 345 18.08 1.81 24.69
CA ALA A 345 17.49 2.89 25.46
C ALA A 345 18.42 4.11 25.63
N CYS A 346 19.75 3.93 25.54
CA CYS A 346 20.72 4.98 25.89
C CYS A 346 21.07 5.99 24.77
N VAL A 347 20.74 5.73 23.51
CA VAL A 347 21.26 6.52 22.37
C VAL A 347 20.30 7.62 21.87
N PHE A 348 19.02 7.59 22.27
CA PHE A 348 18.01 8.57 21.84
C PHE A 348 17.27 9.21 23.02
N ARG A 349 17.99 9.94 23.88
CA ARG A 349 17.34 10.94 24.75
C ARG A 349 16.85 12.10 23.88
N PHE A 350 15.56 12.41 24.00
CA PHE A 350 14.96 13.59 23.38
C PHE A 350 15.63 14.87 23.93
N ARG A 351 16.07 15.77 23.04
CA ARG A 351 16.11 17.19 23.36
C ARG A 351 14.74 17.78 23.05
N SER A 352 13.95 18.04 24.08
CA SER A 352 12.77 18.89 23.98
C SER A 352 13.23 20.32 23.68
N GLN A 353 12.92 20.82 22.49
CA GLN A 353 12.83 22.26 22.29
C GLN A 353 11.45 22.69 22.77
N GLU A 354 11.40 23.22 23.99
CA GLU A 354 10.25 23.98 24.45
C GLU A 354 10.11 25.22 23.57
N SER A 355 8.94 25.36 22.95
CA SER A 355 8.53 26.59 22.28
C SER A 355 7.27 27.09 23.00
N SER A 356 7.29 28.36 23.37
CA SER A 356 6.34 28.96 24.30
C SER A 356 4.93 29.10 23.70
N CYS A 357 4.06 28.16 24.05
CA CYS A 357 2.60 28.31 23.97
C CYS A 357 2.01 27.69 25.24
N ALA A 358 1.36 28.51 26.07
CA ALA A 358 0.99 28.15 27.43
C ALA A 358 0.03 26.95 27.53
N ASN A 359 0.22 26.19 28.61
CA ASN A 359 -0.43 24.92 28.93
C ASN A 359 -1.96 24.87 28.77
N LEU A 360 -2.43 24.12 27.78
CA LEU A 360 -3.79 23.52 27.75
C LEU A 360 -3.78 22.06 27.22
N GLY A 361 -2.63 21.38 27.24
CA GLY A 361 -2.49 20.00 26.73
C GLY A 361 -3.40 18.99 27.44
N ILE A 362 -3.59 17.79 26.87
CA ILE A 362 -4.21 16.67 27.62
C ILE A 362 -3.29 16.39 28.81
N ALA A 363 -3.83 16.26 30.03
CA ALA A 363 -3.05 15.79 31.17
C ALA A 363 -2.39 14.45 30.80
N PRO A 364 -1.04 14.32 30.79
CA PRO A 364 -0.36 13.13 30.25
C PRO A 364 -0.84 11.81 30.87
N GLN A 365 -1.31 11.88 32.12
CA GLN A 365 -1.92 10.82 32.91
C GLN A 365 -3.16 10.19 32.24
N GLU A 366 -4.06 10.96 31.61
CA GLU A 366 -5.27 10.42 30.95
C GLU A 366 -4.91 9.55 29.75
N VAL A 367 -3.93 10.01 28.96
CA VAL A 367 -3.43 9.24 27.80
C VAL A 367 -2.68 8.00 28.28
N ALA A 368 -1.91 8.09 29.37
CA ALA A 368 -1.23 6.94 29.97
C ALA A 368 -2.23 5.88 30.45
N ALA A 369 -3.21 6.25 31.27
CA ALA A 369 -4.24 5.33 31.78
C ALA A 369 -5.02 4.63 30.65
N MET A 370 -5.37 5.35 29.58
CA MET A 370 -6.01 4.78 28.39
C MET A 370 -5.07 3.83 27.61
N VAL A 371 -3.77 4.13 27.55
CA VAL A 371 -2.74 3.27 26.95
C VAL A 371 -2.54 1.98 27.77
N ASP A 372 -2.48 2.07 29.09
CA ASP A 372 -2.29 0.94 29.99
C ASP A 372 -3.49 0.00 29.96
N GLN A 373 -4.71 0.57 30.05
CA GLN A 373 -5.96 -0.17 29.91
C GLN A 373 -6.00 -0.93 28.58
N MET A 374 -5.68 -0.28 27.45
CA MET A 374 -5.64 -0.93 26.14
C MET A 374 -4.51 -1.97 26.02
N SER A 375 -3.36 -1.73 26.64
CA SER A 375 -2.20 -2.64 26.59
C SER A 375 -2.51 -3.99 27.21
N SER A 376 -3.20 -4.01 28.37
CA SER A 376 -3.64 -5.25 29.03
C SER A 376 -4.48 -6.14 28.09
N PHE A 377 -5.42 -5.55 27.34
CA PHE A 377 -6.24 -6.28 26.38
C PHE A 377 -5.45 -6.73 25.13
N ILE A 378 -4.49 -5.92 24.67
CA ILE A 378 -3.58 -6.31 23.57
C ILE A 378 -2.71 -7.51 23.99
N GLN A 379 -2.23 -7.54 25.23
CA GLN A 379 -1.46 -8.65 25.78
C GLN A 379 -2.28 -9.94 25.75
N VAL A 380 -3.51 -9.93 26.28
CA VAL A 380 -4.41 -11.10 26.24
C VAL A 380 -4.69 -11.55 24.80
N LEU A 381 -4.94 -10.63 23.86
CA LEU A 381 -5.15 -10.94 22.44
C LEU A 381 -3.92 -11.59 21.77
N THR A 382 -2.72 -11.26 22.22
CA THR A 382 -1.47 -11.69 21.57
C THR A 382 -0.91 -12.97 22.21
N GLU A 383 -0.85 -13.01 23.53
CA GLU A 383 -0.24 -14.11 24.31
C GLU A 383 -1.23 -15.21 24.66
N ARG A 384 -2.51 -14.87 24.84
CA ARG A 384 -3.55 -15.80 25.32
C ARG A 384 -4.80 -15.79 24.43
N PRO A 385 -4.69 -15.91 23.09
CA PRO A 385 -5.83 -15.79 22.16
C PRO A 385 -6.96 -16.81 22.40
N ALA A 386 -6.69 -17.92 23.09
CA ALA A 386 -7.73 -18.86 23.50
C ALA A 386 -8.73 -18.25 24.50
N LEU A 387 -8.27 -17.38 25.42
CA LEU A 387 -9.11 -16.70 26.41
C LEU A 387 -10.06 -15.67 25.78
N VAL A 388 -9.74 -15.19 24.58
CA VAL A 388 -10.60 -14.24 23.83
C VAL A 388 -11.96 -14.87 23.48
N LYS A 389 -12.05 -16.21 23.40
CA LYS A 389 -13.32 -16.92 23.24
C LYS A 389 -14.20 -16.87 24.49
N GLN A 390 -13.59 -16.71 25.67
CA GLN A 390 -14.28 -16.59 26.97
C GLN A 390 -14.71 -15.15 27.26
N TRP A 391 -14.19 -14.15 26.54
CA TRP A 391 -14.62 -12.76 26.68
C TRP A 391 -16.13 -12.64 26.45
N PRO A 392 -16.86 -11.85 27.26
CA PRO A 392 -18.30 -11.69 27.12
C PRO A 392 -18.69 -11.20 25.72
N LEU A 393 -19.79 -11.75 25.20
CA LEU A 393 -20.41 -11.24 23.99
C LEU A 393 -21.05 -9.89 24.30
N HIS A 394 -20.72 -8.85 23.54
CA HIS A 394 -21.31 -7.55 23.71
C HIS A 394 -22.68 -7.50 23.05
N LEU A 395 -23.68 -7.83 23.87
CA LEU A 395 -25.09 -7.50 23.67
C LEU A 395 -25.46 -6.44 24.72
N LYS A 396 -26.39 -5.55 24.38
CA LYS A 396 -27.07 -4.67 25.34
C LYS A 396 -28.55 -5.02 25.33
N ARG A 397 -29.22 -4.85 26.47
CA ARG A 397 -30.68 -4.69 26.47
C ARG A 397 -31.01 -3.33 25.86
N ASN A 398 -32.09 -3.28 25.11
CA ASN A 398 -32.61 -2.09 24.46
C ASN A 398 -34.13 -2.18 24.38
N THR A 399 -34.75 -1.08 23.96
CA THR A 399 -36.18 -0.99 23.67
C THR A 399 -36.40 -1.05 22.16
N PRO A 400 -37.47 -1.70 21.67
CA PRO A 400 -37.80 -1.69 20.26
C PRO A 400 -38.32 -0.32 19.83
N LEU A 401 -37.74 0.22 18.75
CA LEU A 401 -38.17 1.45 18.10
C LEU A 401 -39.65 1.38 17.73
N ASP A 402 -40.42 2.37 18.17
CA ASP A 402 -41.74 2.64 17.64
C ASP A 402 -41.60 3.36 16.29
N MET A 403 -41.66 2.58 15.21
CA MET A 403 -41.58 3.10 13.84
C MET A 403 -42.82 3.91 13.46
N ASP A 404 -43.99 3.58 14.01
CA ASP A 404 -45.25 4.25 13.67
C ASP A 404 -45.29 5.65 14.28
N THR A 405 -44.82 5.81 15.53
CA THR A 405 -44.60 7.13 16.14
C THR A 405 -43.58 7.95 15.37
N VAL A 406 -42.49 7.37 14.87
CA VAL A 406 -41.52 8.09 14.00
C VAL A 406 -42.13 8.44 12.64
N LEU A 407 -42.94 7.57 12.05
CA LEU A 407 -43.68 7.82 10.81
C LEU A 407 -44.76 8.89 10.97
N ALA A 408 -45.37 9.04 12.15
CA ALA A 408 -46.29 10.12 12.50
C ALA A 408 -45.57 11.44 12.81
N MET A 409 -44.35 11.38 13.38
CA MET A 409 -43.65 12.54 13.94
C MET A 409 -43.53 13.75 12.98
N PRO A 410 -43.82 14.98 13.43
CA PRO A 410 -43.73 16.18 12.59
C PRO A 410 -42.27 16.62 12.40
N THR A 411 -41.93 16.97 11.15
CA THR A 411 -40.58 17.37 10.73
C THR A 411 -40.60 18.77 10.12
N LYS A 412 -39.71 19.68 10.54
CA LYS A 412 -39.60 21.04 9.96
C LYS A 412 -39.39 21.00 8.44
N ARG A 413 -38.61 20.04 7.93
CA ARG A 413 -38.21 19.97 6.51
C ARG A 413 -38.95 18.84 5.82
N ALA A 414 -39.74 19.19 4.79
CA ALA A 414 -40.40 18.19 3.93
C ALA A 414 -39.41 17.18 3.29
N SER A 415 -38.14 17.56 3.10
CA SER A 415 -37.08 16.66 2.63
C SER A 415 -36.77 15.52 3.62
N THR A 416 -36.85 15.76 4.93
CA THR A 416 -36.69 14.75 5.97
C THR A 416 -37.77 13.69 5.85
N LYS A 417 -39.05 14.12 5.77
CA LYS A 417 -40.20 13.22 5.63
C LYS A 417 -40.14 12.38 4.35
N ARG A 418 -39.81 13.00 3.21
CA ARG A 418 -39.60 12.30 1.92
C ARG A 418 -38.45 11.28 2.00
N PHE A 419 -37.37 11.59 2.73
CA PHE A 419 -36.25 10.65 2.91
C PHE A 419 -36.66 9.46 3.79
N LEU A 420 -37.41 9.70 4.87
CA LEU A 420 -37.98 8.65 5.71
C LEU A 420 -38.91 7.72 4.92
N GLN A 421 -39.85 8.28 4.14
CA GLN A 421 -40.72 7.50 3.25
C GLN A 421 -39.91 6.66 2.27
N ARG A 422 -38.88 7.24 1.64
CA ARG A 422 -38.05 6.56 0.64
C ARG A 422 -37.27 5.36 1.20
N ILE A 423 -36.91 5.35 2.50
CA ILE A 423 -36.18 4.21 3.08
C ILE A 423 -37.08 3.06 3.54
N GLN A 424 -38.41 3.24 3.57
CA GLN A 424 -39.35 2.20 4.02
C GLN A 424 -39.31 0.94 3.14
N CYS A 425 -38.96 1.07 1.86
CA CYS A 425 -38.81 -0.09 0.97
C CYS A 425 -37.76 -1.11 1.46
N PHE A 426 -36.76 -0.69 2.26
CA PHE A 426 -35.79 -1.64 2.84
C PHE A 426 -36.34 -2.43 4.04
N LEU A 427 -37.49 -2.03 4.59
CA LEU A 427 -38.24 -2.71 5.64
C LEU A 427 -39.40 -3.55 5.06
N ASP A 428 -39.64 -3.45 3.75
CA ASP A 428 -40.62 -4.21 3.00
C ASP A 428 -40.00 -5.50 2.40
N PRO A 429 -40.67 -6.68 2.48
CA PRO A 429 -40.16 -7.91 1.86
C PRO A 429 -40.03 -7.84 0.34
N SER A 430 -40.91 -7.11 -0.36
CA SER A 430 -41.00 -7.06 -1.82
C SER A 430 -39.75 -6.49 -2.49
N PHE A 431 -39.05 -5.57 -1.82
CA PHE A 431 -37.77 -5.03 -2.30
C PHE A 431 -36.69 -6.10 -2.51
N TYR A 432 -36.81 -7.24 -1.83
CA TYR A 432 -35.85 -8.33 -1.88
C TYR A 432 -36.26 -9.47 -2.83
N ASP A 433 -37.40 -9.37 -3.49
CA ASP A 433 -37.87 -10.42 -4.39
C ASP A 433 -37.13 -10.39 -5.73
N GLY A 434 -36.97 -11.56 -6.34
CA GLY A 434 -36.10 -11.77 -7.51
C GLY A 434 -34.58 -11.68 -7.24
N LEU A 435 -34.14 -11.18 -6.07
CA LEU A 435 -32.71 -11.14 -5.73
C LEU A 435 -32.14 -12.55 -5.50
N ARG A 436 -30.91 -12.81 -5.96
CA ARG A 436 -30.26 -14.14 -5.89
C ARG A 436 -28.92 -14.11 -5.18
N THR A 437 -28.89 -14.57 -3.93
CA THR A 437 -27.65 -14.75 -3.14
C THR A 437 -27.17 -16.19 -3.13
N SER A 438 -25.95 -16.46 -2.59
CA SER A 438 -25.54 -17.82 -2.26
C SER A 438 -26.55 -18.49 -1.34
N ARG A 439 -27.08 -19.65 -1.75
CA ARG A 439 -28.00 -20.49 -0.96
C ARG A 439 -27.25 -21.33 0.09
N THR A 440 -25.96 -21.57 -0.11
CA THR A 440 -25.07 -22.16 0.90
C THR A 440 -24.56 -21.07 1.84
N ILE A 441 -24.75 -21.24 3.15
CA ILE A 441 -24.39 -20.26 4.18
C ILE A 441 -23.35 -20.81 5.17
N LYS A 442 -22.54 -19.91 5.73
CA LYS A 442 -21.51 -20.27 6.72
C LYS A 442 -22.15 -20.61 8.07
N LYS A 443 -21.62 -21.63 8.77
CA LYS A 443 -22.02 -21.95 10.14
C LYS A 443 -21.47 -20.90 11.11
N CYS A 444 -22.37 -20.25 11.86
CA CYS A 444 -22.08 -19.30 12.92
C CYS A 444 -21.37 -19.99 14.10
N ALA A 445 -20.29 -19.40 14.59
CA ALA A 445 -19.42 -19.98 15.62
C ALA A 445 -19.77 -19.54 17.06
N LEU A 446 -20.92 -18.89 17.28
CA LEU A 446 -21.42 -18.58 18.62
C LEU A 446 -21.74 -19.86 19.41
N THR A 447 -21.57 -19.80 20.73
CA THR A 447 -21.93 -20.90 21.63
C THR A 447 -23.44 -21.03 21.81
N ALA A 448 -23.89 -22.17 22.35
CA ALA A 448 -25.31 -22.38 22.66
C ALA A 448 -25.85 -21.34 23.66
N ALA A 449 -25.05 -20.96 24.66
CA ALA A 449 -25.41 -19.93 25.64
C ALA A 449 -25.48 -18.54 25.01
N GLU A 450 -24.54 -18.17 24.13
CA GLU A 450 -24.56 -16.90 23.40
C GLU A 450 -25.76 -16.76 22.46
N ILE A 451 -26.18 -17.86 21.82
CA ILE A 451 -27.35 -17.86 20.96
C ILE A 451 -28.64 -17.77 21.78
N ARG A 452 -28.75 -18.48 22.91
CA ARG A 452 -29.88 -18.31 23.83
C ARG A 452 -29.98 -16.87 24.35
N GLN A 453 -28.88 -16.30 24.84
CA GLN A 453 -28.82 -14.91 25.28
C GLN A 453 -29.26 -13.92 24.19
N ALA A 454 -28.85 -14.14 22.94
CA ALA A 454 -29.27 -13.29 21.81
C ALA A 454 -30.74 -13.47 21.39
N VAL A 455 -31.34 -14.64 21.66
CA VAL A 455 -32.79 -14.88 21.48
C VAL A 455 -33.58 -14.24 22.62
N GLU A 456 -33.15 -14.42 23.88
CA GLU A 456 -33.72 -13.79 25.08
C GLU A 456 -33.70 -12.26 25.00
N MET A 457 -32.62 -11.68 24.45
CA MET A 457 -32.51 -10.24 24.17
C MET A 457 -33.21 -9.81 22.87
N GLY A 458 -34.07 -10.65 22.29
CA GLY A 458 -34.93 -10.30 21.15
C GLY A 458 -34.22 -10.04 19.82
N LYS A 459 -32.92 -10.31 19.70
CA LYS A 459 -32.10 -10.04 18.50
C LYS A 459 -32.24 -11.13 17.45
N PHE A 460 -32.35 -12.38 17.88
CA PHE A 460 -32.56 -13.55 17.03
C PHE A 460 -33.85 -14.27 17.38
N GLU A 461 -34.32 -15.13 16.47
CA GLU A 461 -35.28 -16.19 16.78
C GLU A 461 -34.93 -17.47 16.00
N PRO A 462 -35.33 -18.66 16.50
CA PRO A 462 -35.29 -19.87 15.69
C PRO A 462 -36.05 -19.68 14.38
N CYS A 463 -35.50 -20.18 13.29
CA CYS A 463 -36.23 -20.23 12.02
C CYS A 463 -37.23 -21.41 12.09
N PRO A 464 -38.50 -21.23 11.68
CA PRO A 464 -39.46 -22.32 11.65
C PRO A 464 -38.94 -23.51 10.81
N ILE A 465 -38.99 -24.71 11.38
CA ILE A 465 -38.36 -25.91 10.78
C ILE A 465 -39.04 -26.31 9.47
N SER A 466 -40.36 -26.04 9.37
CA SER A 466 -41.17 -26.13 8.16
C SER A 466 -40.52 -25.46 6.95
N ASP A 467 -39.87 -24.31 7.17
CA ASP A 467 -39.49 -23.43 6.08
C ASP A 467 -38.19 -23.89 5.38
N ILE A 468 -37.39 -24.78 5.99
CA ILE A 468 -36.06 -25.18 5.49
C ILE A 468 -35.87 -26.71 5.45
N GLY A 469 -36.55 -27.48 6.31
CA GLY A 469 -36.39 -28.93 6.40
C GLY A 469 -34.95 -29.37 6.69
N ALA A 470 -34.58 -30.58 6.29
CA ALA A 470 -33.23 -31.14 6.46
C ALA A 470 -32.19 -30.55 5.46
N GLN A 471 -32.54 -29.52 4.69
CA GLN A 471 -31.74 -29.07 3.54
C GLN A 471 -30.42 -28.39 3.96
N VAL A 472 -29.37 -28.67 3.17
CA VAL A 472 -28.03 -28.05 3.33
C VAL A 472 -27.97 -26.65 2.71
N GLN A 473 -28.87 -26.35 1.78
CA GLN A 473 -29.02 -25.07 1.09
C GLN A 473 -30.30 -24.38 1.57
N LEU A 474 -30.31 -23.05 1.63
CA LEU A 474 -31.52 -22.28 1.88
C LEU A 474 -32.53 -22.46 0.72
N PRO A 475 -33.85 -22.36 0.97
CA PRO A 475 -34.88 -22.24 -0.07
C PRO A 475 -34.67 -21.06 -1.03
N GLU A 476 -35.41 -21.04 -2.15
CA GLU A 476 -35.53 -19.81 -2.95
C GLU A 476 -36.31 -18.74 -2.18
N GLY A 477 -36.05 -17.46 -2.47
CA GLY A 477 -36.62 -16.33 -1.71
C GLY A 477 -36.01 -16.08 -0.32
N MET A 478 -35.21 -17.00 0.23
CA MET A 478 -34.45 -16.82 1.48
C MET A 478 -33.02 -16.35 1.24
N HIS A 479 -32.47 -15.54 2.16
CA HIS A 479 -31.08 -15.06 2.06
C HIS A 479 -30.29 -15.21 3.36
N GLY A 480 -28.99 -15.46 3.19
CA GLY A 480 -28.07 -15.67 4.29
C GLY A 480 -27.55 -14.39 4.95
N VAL A 481 -27.25 -14.47 6.25
CA VAL A 481 -26.44 -13.50 7.00
C VAL A 481 -25.23 -14.18 7.63
N ASN A 482 -24.04 -13.59 7.45
CA ASN A 482 -22.84 -14.00 8.16
C ASN A 482 -22.90 -13.44 9.59
N VAL A 483 -22.99 -14.33 10.58
CA VAL A 483 -22.93 -13.96 12.00
C VAL A 483 -21.58 -14.37 12.57
N PHE A 484 -20.83 -13.39 13.06
CA PHE A 484 -19.48 -13.59 13.62
C PHE A 484 -19.16 -12.52 14.68
N THR A 485 -18.07 -12.72 15.41
CA THR A 485 -17.62 -11.80 16.46
C THR A 485 -16.24 -11.22 16.17
N VAL A 486 -16.02 -9.97 16.61
CA VAL A 486 -14.72 -9.28 16.56
C VAL A 486 -14.34 -8.84 17.98
N PRO A 487 -13.13 -9.14 18.48
CA PRO A 487 -12.69 -8.68 19.79
C PRO A 487 -12.51 -7.16 19.83
N GLU A 488 -12.91 -6.53 20.93
CA GLU A 488 -12.68 -5.11 21.21
C GLU A 488 -11.59 -4.93 22.29
N LEU A 489 -10.85 -3.82 22.25
CA LEU A 489 -9.95 -3.37 23.32
C LEU A 489 -10.73 -2.82 24.54
N LYS A 490 -11.64 -3.66 25.04
CA LYS A 490 -12.55 -3.49 26.17
C LYS A 490 -12.85 -4.84 26.86
N GLY A 491 -12.05 -5.88 26.58
CA GLY A 491 -12.26 -7.23 27.14
C GLY A 491 -13.54 -7.94 26.69
N ARG A 492 -14.10 -7.61 25.53
CA ARG A 492 -15.41 -8.12 25.05
C ARG A 492 -15.43 -8.38 23.54
N ARG A 493 -16.38 -9.18 23.08
CA ARG A 493 -16.58 -9.53 21.65
C ARG A 493 -17.77 -8.76 21.05
N ARG A 494 -17.55 -7.90 20.07
CA ARG A 494 -18.64 -7.27 19.29
C ARG A 494 -19.26 -8.29 18.33
N LEU A 495 -20.58 -8.42 18.36
CA LEU A 495 -21.34 -9.22 17.40
C LEU A 495 -21.55 -8.44 16.08
N ILE A 496 -21.30 -9.08 14.95
CA ILE A 496 -21.51 -8.54 13.60
C ILE A 496 -22.50 -9.42 12.83
N THR A 497 -23.44 -8.77 12.14
CA THR A 497 -24.46 -9.41 11.29
C THR A 497 -24.35 -8.85 9.87
N GLU A 498 -23.56 -9.50 9.01
CA GLU A 498 -23.28 -9.06 7.63
C GLU A 498 -24.16 -9.82 6.61
N PRO A 499 -25.19 -9.19 6.01
CA PRO A 499 -26.11 -9.88 5.10
C PRO A 499 -25.47 -10.12 3.73
N LEU A 500 -25.66 -11.31 3.16
CA LEU A 500 -25.15 -11.65 1.82
C LEU A 500 -25.77 -10.76 0.72
N LEU A 501 -26.95 -10.21 0.98
CA LEU A 501 -27.65 -9.21 0.15
C LEU A 501 -26.80 -7.96 -0.16
N ASN A 502 -25.77 -7.65 0.64
CA ASN A 502 -24.79 -6.61 0.33
C ASN A 502 -24.04 -6.81 -1.00
N ARG A 503 -24.00 -8.04 -1.53
CA ARG A 503 -23.33 -8.36 -2.80
C ARG A 503 -24.19 -8.06 -4.02
N VAL A 504 -25.52 -8.13 -3.89
CA VAL A 504 -26.45 -8.06 -5.02
C VAL A 504 -27.19 -6.73 -5.12
N ILE A 505 -27.48 -6.07 -3.98
CA ILE A 505 -28.13 -4.76 -3.99
C ILE A 505 -27.15 -3.71 -4.57
N PRO A 506 -27.48 -3.03 -5.69
CA PRO A 506 -26.60 -2.02 -6.29
C PRO A 506 -26.40 -0.82 -5.35
N LYS A 507 -25.19 -0.25 -5.35
CA LYS A 507 -24.86 0.92 -4.50
C LYS A 507 -25.74 2.16 -4.79
N HIS A 508 -26.31 2.26 -5.99
CA HIS A 508 -27.14 3.39 -6.39
C HIS A 508 -28.63 3.23 -6.01
N HIS A 509 -29.09 2.02 -5.64
CA HIS A 509 -30.43 1.80 -5.07
C HIS A 509 -30.51 2.32 -3.63
N VAL A 510 -29.41 2.25 -2.87
CA VAL A 510 -29.34 2.80 -1.51
C VAL A 510 -29.31 4.33 -1.58
N PRO A 511 -30.27 5.05 -0.95
CA PRO A 511 -30.29 6.51 -0.95
C PRO A 511 -29.00 7.09 -0.36
N ARG A 512 -28.46 8.13 -1.01
CA ARG A 512 -27.29 8.83 -0.48
C ARG A 512 -27.69 9.70 0.69
N VAL A 513 -27.15 9.37 1.86
CA VAL A 513 -27.12 10.28 3.00
C VAL A 513 -26.10 11.39 2.70
N HIS A 514 -26.52 12.64 2.83
CA HIS A 514 -25.65 13.81 2.69
C HIS A 514 -25.31 14.33 4.08
N TYR A 515 -24.02 14.48 4.34
CA TYR A 515 -23.49 15.08 5.56
C TYR A 515 -22.69 16.32 5.20
N ASP A 516 -22.62 17.26 6.12
CA ASP A 516 -21.65 18.34 6.04
C ASP A 516 -20.22 17.83 6.02
N THR A 517 -19.35 18.66 5.46
CA THR A 517 -17.90 18.47 5.56
C THR A 517 -17.48 18.58 7.03
N ARG A 518 -16.39 17.90 7.43
CA ARG A 518 -15.87 18.02 8.81
C ARG A 518 -15.58 19.48 9.17
N LEU A 519 -15.04 20.24 8.23
CA LEU A 519 -14.69 21.65 8.42
C LEU A 519 -15.93 22.53 8.58
N GLY A 520 -16.92 22.41 7.68
CA GLY A 520 -18.18 23.17 7.77
C GLY A 520 -18.98 22.87 9.05
N ARG A 521 -18.93 21.61 9.53
CA ARG A 521 -19.45 21.27 10.87
C ARG A 521 -18.72 22.05 11.96
N ARG A 522 -17.38 22.01 11.99
CA ARG A 522 -16.59 22.73 13.00
C ARG A 522 -16.86 24.23 12.97
N GLN A 523 -16.97 24.82 11.78
CA GLN A 523 -17.23 26.25 11.61
C GLN A 523 -18.57 26.67 12.20
N ARG A 524 -19.64 25.89 12.01
CA ARG A 524 -20.92 26.15 12.70
C ARG A 524 -20.85 25.95 14.21
N LEU A 525 -20.04 25.02 14.69
CA LEU A 525 -19.78 24.78 16.12
C LEU A 525 -18.79 25.78 16.74
N ARG A 526 -18.11 26.62 15.93
CA ARG A 526 -16.98 27.47 16.39
C ARG A 526 -17.36 28.44 17.49
N TYR A 527 -18.55 29.01 17.43
CA TYR A 527 -19.05 29.96 18.42
C TYR A 527 -20.09 29.34 19.36
N ALA A 528 -20.17 28.00 19.42
CA ALA A 528 -21.07 27.32 20.33
C ALA A 528 -20.47 27.26 21.74
N ARG A 529 -21.01 28.07 22.66
CA ARG A 529 -20.68 28.00 24.10
C ARG A 529 -21.20 26.70 24.69
N TYR A 530 -22.39 26.25 24.31
CA TYR A 530 -23.02 25.03 24.83
C TYR A 530 -23.01 23.91 23.78
N MET A 531 -22.63 22.69 24.18
CA MET A 531 -22.53 21.51 23.32
C MET A 531 -22.89 20.22 24.09
N LEU A 532 -24.05 19.62 23.81
CA LEU A 532 -24.49 18.35 24.39
C LEU A 532 -24.56 17.24 23.34
N GLN A 533 -23.91 16.11 23.62
CA GLN A 533 -23.95 14.91 22.79
C GLN A 533 -24.93 13.89 23.38
N ILE A 534 -25.71 13.25 22.51
CA ILE A 534 -26.59 12.13 22.83
C ILE A 534 -26.31 11.01 21.81
N ASP A 535 -25.99 9.80 22.26
CA ASP A 535 -25.65 8.63 21.42
C ASP A 535 -26.68 7.51 21.62
N PHE A 536 -27.23 6.92 20.56
CA PHE A 536 -28.23 5.85 20.69
C PHE A 536 -27.63 4.50 21.12
N GLU A 537 -28.21 3.89 22.14
CA GLU A 537 -27.81 2.59 22.68
C GLU A 537 -28.16 1.45 21.72
N ALA A 538 -27.17 0.69 21.27
CA ALA A 538 -27.35 -0.51 20.43
C ALA A 538 -28.24 -0.27 19.19
N TYR A 539 -28.08 0.89 18.55
CA TYR A 539 -29.09 1.51 17.69
C TYR A 539 -29.72 0.60 16.62
N TYR A 540 -28.94 -0.15 15.82
CA TYR A 540 -29.51 -1.07 14.82
C TYR A 540 -30.27 -2.26 15.44
N ASP A 541 -29.88 -2.70 16.63
CA ASP A 541 -30.62 -3.73 17.36
C ASP A 541 -31.93 -3.20 17.94
N ALA A 542 -32.11 -1.88 18.04
CA ALA A 542 -33.38 -1.30 18.48
C ALA A 542 -34.42 -1.26 17.36
N ILE A 543 -34.01 -1.29 16.09
CA ILE A 543 -34.91 -1.20 14.93
C ILE A 543 -35.41 -2.60 14.55
N PRO A 544 -36.70 -2.92 14.78
CA PRO A 544 -37.24 -4.25 14.53
C PRO A 544 -37.43 -4.52 13.03
N ILE A 545 -37.47 -5.81 12.68
CA ILE A 545 -37.83 -6.31 11.35
C ILE A 545 -39.15 -7.09 11.46
N ALA A 546 -40.11 -6.74 10.60
CA ALA A 546 -41.39 -7.43 10.46
C ALA A 546 -41.21 -8.93 10.14
N ALA A 547 -42.06 -9.80 10.68
CA ALA A 547 -41.91 -11.26 10.57
C ALA A 547 -41.76 -11.75 9.11
N THR A 548 -42.50 -11.13 8.18
CA THR A 548 -42.46 -11.37 6.74
C THR A 548 -41.08 -11.15 6.11
N LEU A 549 -40.27 -10.22 6.63
CA LEU A 549 -38.95 -9.88 6.11
C LEU A 549 -37.81 -10.71 6.76
N ARG A 550 -38.03 -11.36 7.91
CA ARG A 550 -36.95 -12.06 8.66
C ARG A 550 -36.31 -13.22 7.88
N ASN A 551 -37.06 -13.88 6.99
CA ASN A 551 -36.54 -14.97 6.14
C ASN A 551 -35.53 -14.48 5.07
N LYS A 552 -35.37 -13.16 4.89
CA LYS A 552 -34.27 -12.55 4.11
C LYS A 552 -32.95 -12.42 4.92
N PHE A 553 -32.91 -12.85 6.19
CA PHE A 553 -31.76 -12.71 7.10
C PHE A 553 -31.51 -13.95 7.97
N VAL A 554 -31.28 -15.11 7.33
CA VAL A 554 -31.12 -16.42 7.98
C VAL A 554 -29.64 -16.79 8.19
N PHE A 555 -29.30 -17.39 9.33
CA PHE A 555 -28.00 -18.01 9.59
C PHE A 555 -28.16 -19.41 10.19
N ARG A 556 -27.11 -20.24 10.08
CA ARG A 556 -27.07 -21.58 10.66
C ARG A 556 -26.11 -21.62 11.84
N ALA A 557 -26.54 -22.08 13.00
CA ALA A 557 -25.66 -22.26 14.16
C ALA A 557 -24.76 -23.49 14.00
N ARG A 558 -23.51 -23.42 14.48
CA ARG A 558 -22.56 -24.54 14.39
C ARG A 558 -22.84 -25.65 15.40
N HIS A 559 -23.33 -25.31 16.59
CA HIS A 559 -23.35 -26.19 17.75
C HIS A 559 -24.47 -27.25 17.70
N ASP A 560 -25.65 -26.87 17.22
CA ASP A 560 -26.84 -27.73 17.06
C ASP A 560 -27.21 -27.95 15.59
N GLY A 561 -26.61 -27.18 14.66
CA GLY A 561 -26.93 -27.21 13.25
C GLY A 561 -28.25 -26.55 12.87
N ARG A 562 -28.98 -25.93 13.81
CA ARG A 562 -30.28 -25.30 13.57
C ARG A 562 -30.15 -23.96 12.84
N TYR A 563 -31.26 -23.53 12.23
CA TYR A 563 -31.36 -22.24 11.55
C TYR A 563 -32.02 -21.21 12.47
N TYR A 564 -31.54 -19.97 12.37
CA TYR A 564 -31.98 -18.81 13.13
C TYR A 564 -32.11 -17.63 12.18
N ARG A 565 -32.98 -16.67 12.48
CA ARG A 565 -33.18 -15.45 11.70
C ARG A 565 -33.11 -14.20 12.56
N LEU A 566 -32.74 -13.07 11.96
CA LEU A 566 -32.68 -11.79 12.66
C LEU A 566 -34.09 -11.27 12.95
N ARG A 567 -34.27 -10.65 14.12
CA ARG A 567 -35.46 -9.86 14.47
C ARG A 567 -35.25 -8.34 14.33
N THR A 568 -34.01 -7.91 14.11
CA THR A 568 -33.57 -6.50 14.15
C THR A 568 -32.67 -6.18 12.96
N LEU A 569 -32.40 -4.88 12.68
CA LEU A 569 -31.61 -4.49 11.52
C LEU A 569 -30.18 -5.07 11.52
N PRO A 570 -29.71 -5.69 10.41
CA PRO A 570 -28.35 -6.19 10.32
C PRO A 570 -27.32 -5.05 10.39
N THR A 571 -26.36 -5.19 11.32
CA THR A 571 -25.33 -4.18 11.61
C THR A 571 -24.32 -4.00 10.48
N GLY A 572 -24.17 -5.00 9.61
CA GLY A 572 -23.31 -4.94 8.44
C GLY A 572 -23.99 -4.47 7.15
N ALA A 573 -25.29 -4.16 7.15
CA ALA A 573 -26.00 -3.82 5.91
C ALA A 573 -25.79 -2.35 5.51
N ARG A 574 -25.55 -2.11 4.21
CA ARG A 574 -25.34 -0.74 3.69
C ARG A 574 -26.59 0.14 3.78
N TRP A 575 -27.78 -0.45 3.71
CA TRP A 575 -29.05 0.27 3.80
C TRP A 575 -29.52 0.51 5.23
N SER A 576 -29.12 -0.32 6.21
CA SER A 576 -29.38 -0.06 7.64
C SER A 576 -28.89 1.33 8.06
N VAL A 577 -27.75 1.77 7.51
CA VAL A 577 -27.21 3.14 7.71
C VAL A 577 -28.18 4.22 7.24
N ALA A 578 -28.85 4.02 6.10
CA ALA A 578 -29.82 4.99 5.57
C ALA A 578 -31.14 4.97 6.37
N VAL A 579 -31.60 3.79 6.79
CA VAL A 579 -32.77 3.64 7.68
C VAL A 579 -32.53 4.33 9.02
N GLY A 580 -31.42 4.00 9.70
CA GLY A 580 -31.05 4.63 10.97
C GLY A 580 -30.89 6.15 10.84
N GLN A 581 -30.20 6.64 9.80
CA GLN A 581 -30.08 8.08 9.62
C GLN A 581 -31.43 8.78 9.42
N ALA A 582 -32.37 8.17 8.69
CA ALA A 582 -33.69 8.74 8.48
C ALA A 582 -34.49 8.86 9.78
N VAL A 583 -34.42 7.85 10.65
CA VAL A 583 -35.02 7.87 11.99
C VAL A 583 -34.39 8.99 12.83
N THR A 584 -33.05 9.05 12.94
CA THR A 584 -32.35 10.11 13.69
C THR A 584 -32.69 11.51 13.17
N TRP A 585 -32.71 11.71 11.84
CA TRP A 585 -33.10 13.01 11.27
C TRP A 585 -34.55 13.38 11.60
N THR A 586 -35.48 12.43 11.53
CA THR A 586 -36.89 12.68 11.87
C THR A 586 -37.07 13.10 13.33
N ILE A 587 -36.33 12.46 14.24
CA ILE A 587 -36.31 12.80 15.67
C ILE A 587 -35.80 14.23 15.89
N VAL A 588 -34.72 14.65 15.22
CA VAL A 588 -34.08 15.96 15.48
C VAL A 588 -34.52 17.11 14.59
N ASP A 589 -35.36 16.89 13.57
CA ASP A 589 -35.83 17.94 12.64
C ASP A 589 -36.97 18.77 13.25
N ILE A 590 -36.65 19.44 14.36
CA ILE A 590 -37.49 20.37 15.10
C ILE A 590 -37.34 21.80 14.57
N ASP A 591 -38.26 22.68 14.96
CA ASP A 591 -38.06 24.12 14.77
C ASP A 591 -37.24 24.71 15.92
N THR A 592 -36.02 25.16 15.59
CA THR A 592 -35.08 25.76 16.53
C THR A 592 -34.06 26.62 15.78
N PRO A 593 -33.56 27.71 16.41
CA PRO A 593 -32.42 28.48 15.90
C PRO A 593 -31.05 27.86 16.29
N VAL A 594 -31.01 26.83 17.15
CA VAL A 594 -29.74 26.21 17.57
C VAL A 594 -29.20 25.23 16.53
N THR A 595 -27.90 24.95 16.57
CA THR A 595 -27.25 24.03 15.64
C THR A 595 -27.43 22.59 16.12
N ILE A 596 -28.18 21.77 15.38
CA ILE A 596 -28.20 20.31 15.57
C ILE A 596 -27.42 19.64 14.44
N THR A 597 -26.54 18.72 14.81
CA THR A 597 -25.69 17.94 13.90
C THR A 597 -25.79 16.46 14.25
N THR A 598 -25.83 15.59 13.23
CA THR A 598 -25.97 14.14 13.44
C THR A 598 -25.02 13.32 12.58
N LEU A 599 -24.71 12.11 13.04
CA LEU A 599 -24.10 11.04 12.25
C LEU A 599 -24.61 9.69 12.76
N ILE A 600 -25.60 9.12 12.07
CA ILE A 600 -26.25 7.84 12.38
C ILE A 600 -26.84 7.85 13.81
N ASP A 601 -26.14 7.24 14.76
CA ASP A 601 -26.52 7.08 16.17
C ASP A 601 -26.15 8.30 17.03
N ASN A 602 -25.21 9.12 16.55
CA ASN A 602 -24.66 10.26 17.28
C ASN A 602 -25.41 11.55 16.96
N ILE A 603 -25.98 12.20 17.98
CA ILE A 603 -26.60 13.53 17.96
C ILE A 603 -25.71 14.51 18.73
N LEU A 604 -25.59 15.73 18.22
CA LEU A 604 -24.95 16.86 18.90
C LEU A 604 -25.86 18.09 18.76
N VAL A 605 -26.35 18.59 19.89
CA VAL A 605 -27.06 19.88 20.00
C VAL A 605 -26.03 20.92 20.45
N ALA A 606 -26.02 22.09 19.83
CA ALA A 606 -25.05 23.14 20.11
C ALA A 606 -25.63 24.54 19.91
N ALA A 607 -25.33 25.44 20.85
CA ALA A 607 -25.85 26.81 20.85
C ALA A 607 -24.79 27.84 21.26
N ARG A 608 -24.98 29.08 20.81
CA ARG A 608 -24.13 30.22 21.18
C ARG A 608 -24.46 30.70 22.60
N GLU A 609 -23.62 31.57 23.11
CA GLU A 609 -23.95 32.44 24.24
C GLU A 609 -25.13 33.35 23.88
N GLY A 610 -26.07 33.56 24.80
CA GLY A 610 -27.34 34.25 24.53
C GLY A 610 -28.40 33.40 23.83
N GLN A 611 -28.23 32.08 23.79
CA GLN A 611 -29.20 31.11 23.23
C GLN A 611 -29.51 29.96 24.22
N GLU A 612 -29.34 30.21 25.52
CA GLU A 612 -29.44 29.20 26.59
C GLU A 612 -30.83 28.58 26.64
N ARG A 613 -31.88 29.41 26.52
CA ARG A 613 -33.28 28.97 26.55
C ARG A 613 -33.63 28.11 25.33
N GLU A 614 -33.22 28.53 24.14
CA GLU A 614 -33.46 27.81 22.89
C GLU A 614 -32.68 26.49 22.84
N PHE A 615 -31.49 26.46 23.46
CA PHE A 615 -30.68 25.25 23.63
C PHE A 615 -31.40 24.22 24.48
N VAL A 616 -31.83 24.61 25.68
CA VAL A 616 -32.53 23.70 26.60
C VAL A 616 -33.84 23.24 25.98
N LEU A 617 -34.65 24.14 25.40
CA LEU A 617 -35.88 23.77 24.70
C LEU A 617 -35.64 22.76 23.58
N ALA A 618 -34.56 22.92 22.79
CA ALA A 618 -34.18 21.96 21.76
C ALA A 618 -33.78 20.60 22.36
N VAL A 619 -32.98 20.58 23.43
CA VAL A 619 -32.60 19.34 24.14
C VAL A 619 -33.83 18.61 24.69
N ARG A 620 -34.71 19.30 25.44
CA ARG A 620 -35.96 18.75 25.98
C ARG A 620 -36.84 18.17 24.88
N THR A 621 -37.02 18.91 23.78
CA THR A 621 -37.84 18.45 22.64
C THR A 621 -37.25 17.21 21.97
N VAL A 622 -35.92 17.15 21.79
CA VAL A 622 -35.24 15.97 21.25
C VAL A 622 -35.35 14.77 22.19
N VAL A 623 -35.14 14.95 23.50
CA VAL A 623 -35.28 13.89 24.51
C VAL A 623 -36.71 13.35 24.56
N ALA A 624 -37.73 14.22 24.55
CA ALA A 624 -39.13 13.81 24.49
C ALA A 624 -39.46 13.00 23.22
N ARG A 625 -38.93 13.42 22.06
CA ARG A 625 -39.08 12.66 20.79
C ARG A 625 -38.35 11.32 20.79
N ILE A 626 -37.18 11.24 21.45
CA ILE A 626 -36.42 9.99 21.64
C ILE A 626 -37.20 9.00 22.53
N LYS A 627 -37.81 9.51 23.60
CA LYS A 627 -38.65 8.74 24.52
C LYS A 627 -39.93 8.25 23.83
N ALA A 628 -40.60 9.11 23.05
CA ALA A 628 -41.76 8.75 22.23
C ALA A 628 -41.42 7.70 21.15
N ALA A 629 -40.27 7.82 20.48
CA ALA A 629 -39.75 6.81 19.55
C ALA A 629 -39.28 5.51 20.25
N ASN A 630 -39.35 5.44 21.58
CA ASN A 630 -38.92 4.31 22.41
C ASN A 630 -37.46 3.88 22.16
N LEU A 631 -36.53 4.84 22.08
CA LEU A 631 -35.09 4.59 21.93
C LEU A 631 -34.32 4.90 23.22
N MET A 632 -33.35 4.06 23.58
CA MET A 632 -32.43 4.30 24.70
C MET A 632 -31.17 5.07 24.24
N THR A 633 -30.58 5.87 25.13
CA THR A 633 -29.41 6.73 24.83
C THR A 633 -28.33 6.69 25.90
N SER A 634 -27.15 7.24 25.56
CA SER A 634 -26.10 7.65 26.48
C SER A 634 -25.74 9.12 26.22
N PRO A 635 -25.85 10.04 27.21
CA PRO A 635 -26.44 9.86 28.54
C PRO A 635 -27.89 9.35 28.47
N ASN A 636 -28.39 8.78 29.57
CA ASN A 636 -29.71 8.17 29.60
C ASN A 636 -30.79 9.24 29.36
N ARG A 637 -31.76 8.95 28.49
CA ARG A 637 -32.84 9.89 28.15
C ARG A 637 -33.66 10.29 29.37
N ASP A 638 -33.90 9.36 30.29
CA ASP A 638 -34.77 9.57 31.45
C ASP A 638 -34.01 10.38 32.54
N GLU A 639 -32.67 10.24 32.61
CA GLU A 639 -31.81 11.12 33.42
C GLU A 639 -31.76 12.54 32.83
N LEU A 640 -31.57 12.69 31.51
CA LEU A 640 -31.57 13.97 30.81
C LEU A 640 -32.94 14.69 30.87
N GLU A 641 -34.04 13.93 30.95
CA GLU A 641 -35.38 14.47 31.14
C GLU A 641 -35.59 14.99 32.57
N ALA A 642 -34.97 14.35 33.57
CA ALA A 642 -35.10 14.70 34.98
C ALA A 642 -34.16 15.83 35.46
N MET A 643 -33.02 16.05 34.78
CA MET A 643 -32.09 17.16 35.10
C MET A 643 -32.78 18.52 35.05
N SER A 644 -32.29 19.51 35.81
CA SER A 644 -32.71 20.92 35.68
C SER A 644 -32.16 21.58 34.41
N ASP A 645 -32.67 22.76 34.07
CA ASP A 645 -32.19 23.54 32.91
C ASP A 645 -30.74 24.01 33.13
N GLU A 646 -30.38 24.37 34.37
CA GLU A 646 -29.03 24.73 34.80
C GLU A 646 -28.08 23.53 34.71
N GLU A 647 -28.51 22.34 35.14
CA GLU A 647 -27.71 21.11 35.05
C GLU A 647 -27.40 20.74 33.59
N ILE A 648 -28.39 20.88 32.69
CA ILE A 648 -28.20 20.69 31.24
C ILE A 648 -27.18 21.70 30.69
N LEU A 649 -27.26 22.97 31.08
CA LEU A 649 -26.32 24.01 30.65
C LEU A 649 -24.91 23.80 31.22
N GLN A 650 -24.79 23.35 32.46
CA GLN A 650 -23.50 23.01 33.09
C GLN A 650 -22.84 21.82 32.38
N LEU A 651 -23.61 20.75 32.13
CA LEU A 651 -23.15 19.58 31.37
C LEU A 651 -22.71 19.96 29.95
N ALA A 652 -23.47 20.83 29.28
CA ALA A 652 -23.17 21.30 27.92
C ALA A 652 -22.01 22.32 27.85
N SER A 653 -21.61 22.93 28.97
CA SER A 653 -20.47 23.86 29.04
C SER A 653 -19.11 23.14 29.09
N ALA A 654 -19.09 21.84 29.37
CA ALA A 654 -17.88 21.04 29.47
C ALA A 654 -17.15 20.83 28.12
N ASN A 655 -16.02 20.11 28.18
CA ASN A 655 -15.35 19.61 26.98
C ASN A 655 -16.16 18.46 26.36
N THR A 656 -16.43 18.53 25.06
CA THR A 656 -17.29 17.57 24.35
C THR A 656 -16.47 16.76 23.33
N VAL A 657 -16.68 15.44 23.24
CA VAL A 657 -15.97 14.57 22.28
C VAL A 657 -16.91 14.06 21.18
N PHE A 658 -17.08 14.83 20.11
CA PHE A 658 -17.92 14.43 18.98
C PHE A 658 -17.12 13.75 17.86
N LEU A 659 -17.49 12.51 17.51
CA LEU A 659 -16.91 11.75 16.39
C LEU A 659 -15.37 11.58 16.42
N GLY A 660 -14.79 11.56 17.62
CA GLY A 660 -13.35 11.40 17.85
C GLY A 660 -12.56 12.72 17.84
N GLU A 661 -13.25 13.84 17.67
CA GLU A 661 -12.74 15.21 17.79
C GLU A 661 -13.20 15.77 19.16
N GLU A 662 -12.29 16.37 19.90
CA GLU A 662 -12.56 16.97 21.22
C GLU A 662 -12.61 18.49 21.08
N TYR A 663 -13.57 19.12 21.76
CA TYR A 663 -13.88 20.55 21.68
C TYR A 663 -13.83 21.19 23.08
N THR A 664 -13.12 22.30 23.24
CA THR A 664 -13.08 23.11 24.48
C THR A 664 -13.42 24.56 24.19
N TRP A 665 -14.04 25.26 25.15
CA TRP A 665 -14.35 26.70 25.03
C TRP A 665 -13.23 27.52 25.65
N ASN A 666 -12.66 28.48 24.91
CA ASN A 666 -11.59 29.34 25.41
C ASN A 666 -12.06 30.73 25.92
N GLY A 667 -13.37 30.90 26.13
CA GLY A 667 -13.98 32.20 26.45
C GLY A 667 -14.48 32.99 25.23
N ARG A 668 -14.12 32.61 23.99
CA ARG A 668 -14.53 33.30 22.75
C ARG A 668 -14.90 32.39 21.59
N GLU A 669 -14.20 31.27 21.45
CA GLU A 669 -14.42 30.27 20.39
C GLU A 669 -14.09 28.85 20.89
N ARG A 670 -14.65 27.84 20.21
CA ARG A 670 -14.27 26.45 20.42
C ARG A 670 -12.92 26.19 19.76
N LEU A 671 -11.99 25.65 20.54
CA LEU A 671 -10.75 25.03 20.05
C LEU A 671 -10.98 23.53 19.85
N ILE A 672 -10.18 22.91 18.99
CA ILE A 672 -10.33 21.48 18.61
C ILE A 672 -9.02 20.70 18.68
N ARG A 673 -9.09 19.43 19.11
CA ARG A 673 -7.99 18.45 19.04
C ARG A 673 -8.51 17.04 18.79
N ASN A 674 -7.64 16.05 18.57
CA ASN A 674 -8.08 14.65 18.53
C ASN A 674 -8.41 14.17 19.94
N SER A 675 -9.44 13.36 20.10
CA SER A 675 -9.76 12.78 21.41
C SER A 675 -8.63 11.93 21.99
N VAL A 676 -8.53 11.90 23.33
CA VAL A 676 -7.62 11.04 24.13
C VAL A 676 -7.55 9.61 23.58
N LYS A 677 -8.70 9.03 23.26
CA LYS A 677 -8.85 7.67 22.71
C LYS A 677 -8.22 7.49 21.32
N THR A 678 -8.23 8.52 20.48
CA THR A 678 -7.55 8.51 19.17
C THR A 678 -6.03 8.58 19.37
N VAL A 679 -5.56 9.44 20.28
CA VAL A 679 -4.13 9.59 20.61
C VAL A 679 -3.56 8.31 21.24
N ALA A 680 -4.26 7.70 22.20
CA ALA A 680 -3.83 6.44 22.84
C ALA A 680 -3.68 5.29 21.83
N LYS A 681 -4.66 5.12 20.93
CA LYS A 681 -4.55 4.15 19.82
C LYS A 681 -3.36 4.43 18.92
N LEU A 682 -3.05 5.70 18.66
CA LEU A 682 -1.93 6.09 17.80
C LEU A 682 -0.59 5.81 18.47
N LYS A 683 -0.41 6.17 19.77
CA LYS A 683 0.77 5.79 20.57
C LYS A 683 1.03 4.28 20.50
N LEU A 684 0.01 3.46 20.81
CA LEU A 684 0.09 2.00 20.79
C LEU A 684 0.41 1.42 19.41
N ALA A 685 -0.12 2.02 18.34
CA ALA A 685 0.13 1.56 16.98
C ALA A 685 1.53 1.94 16.47
N LEU A 686 2.10 3.06 16.93
CA LEU A 686 3.46 3.53 16.60
C LEU A 686 4.58 2.79 17.34
N GLN A 687 4.28 2.24 18.52
CA GLN A 687 5.21 1.38 19.29
C GLN A 687 5.47 0.03 18.61
N LYS A 688 4.66 -0.38 17.62
CA LYS A 688 4.81 -1.68 16.96
C LYS A 688 6.00 -1.66 15.99
N THR A 689 6.97 -2.54 16.24
CA THR A 689 8.15 -2.75 15.39
C THR A 689 7.89 -3.64 14.16
N SER A 690 6.72 -4.29 14.11
CA SER A 690 6.28 -5.14 13.00
C SER A 690 4.78 -4.98 12.74
N HIS A 691 4.37 -5.20 11.48
CA HIS A 691 2.99 -5.02 11.04
C HIS A 691 2.53 -6.16 10.12
N THR A 692 1.25 -6.50 10.22
CA THR A 692 0.54 -7.22 9.16
C THR A 692 0.03 -6.22 8.12
N ILE A 693 -0.35 -6.70 6.94
CA ILE A 693 -0.92 -5.85 5.88
C ILE A 693 -2.14 -5.07 6.43
N ARG A 694 -2.98 -5.72 7.24
CA ARG A 694 -4.10 -5.11 7.99
C ARG A 694 -3.65 -4.08 9.02
N SER A 695 -2.63 -4.37 9.83
CA SER A 695 -2.24 -3.46 10.91
C SER A 695 -1.49 -2.23 10.40
N LEU A 696 -0.69 -2.34 9.34
CA LEU A 696 -0.06 -1.19 8.67
C LEU A 696 -1.12 -0.31 7.97
N ALA A 697 -2.08 -0.93 7.28
CA ALA A 697 -3.20 -0.20 6.66
C ALA A 697 -4.02 0.56 7.72
N SER A 698 -4.28 -0.08 8.87
CA SER A 698 -4.97 0.53 10.00
C SER A 698 -4.18 1.69 10.62
N LEU A 699 -2.87 1.56 10.82
CA LEU A 699 -2.02 2.64 11.34
C LEU A 699 -2.00 3.85 10.39
N ILE A 700 -1.80 3.63 9.10
CA ILE A 700 -1.81 4.72 8.10
C ILE A 700 -3.20 5.39 8.08
N SER A 701 -4.27 4.61 8.13
CA SER A 701 -5.64 5.14 8.19
C SER A 701 -5.90 5.95 9.47
N LEU A 702 -5.34 5.54 10.61
CA LEU A 702 -5.45 6.25 11.89
C LEU A 702 -4.68 7.58 11.87
N ILE A 703 -3.48 7.60 11.28
CA ILE A 703 -2.71 8.83 11.04
C ILE A 703 -3.53 9.81 10.19
N PHE A 704 -4.14 9.35 9.10
CA PHE A 704 -4.98 10.22 8.26
C PHE A 704 -6.28 10.66 8.95
N PHE A 705 -6.89 9.79 9.76
CA PHE A 705 -8.02 10.16 10.59
C PHE A 705 -7.67 11.28 11.58
N ALA A 706 -6.49 11.21 12.21
CA ALA A 706 -6.02 12.20 13.18
C ALA A 706 -5.51 13.51 12.56
N LEU A 707 -4.92 13.45 11.35
CA LEU A 707 -4.50 14.64 10.59
C LEU A 707 -5.67 15.58 10.31
N HIS A 708 -6.88 15.05 10.07
CA HIS A 708 -8.07 15.86 9.80
C HIS A 708 -8.38 16.89 10.89
N THR A 709 -7.93 16.70 12.13
CA THR A 709 -8.25 17.56 13.28
C THR A 709 -7.15 18.58 13.58
N THR A 710 -6.04 18.54 12.84
CA THR A 710 -4.90 19.45 13.00
C THR A 710 -4.81 20.41 11.81
N GLN A 711 -4.05 21.49 11.96
CA GLN A 711 -3.71 22.39 10.84
C GLN A 711 -2.46 21.89 10.06
N MET A 712 -1.98 20.65 10.30
CA MET A 712 -0.83 20.10 9.59
C MET A 712 -1.18 19.82 8.11
N ASN A 713 -0.38 20.36 7.18
CA ASN A 713 -0.55 20.11 5.75
C ASN A 713 -0.52 18.59 5.42
N PRO A 714 -1.62 18.00 4.91
CA PRO A 714 -1.70 16.57 4.62
C PRO A 714 -0.71 16.06 3.56
N ALA A 715 -0.18 16.95 2.70
CA ALA A 715 0.82 16.59 1.69
C ALA A 715 2.11 16.01 2.30
N ARG A 716 2.43 16.38 3.56
CA ARG A 716 3.55 15.79 4.32
C ARG A 716 3.44 14.26 4.41
N ALA A 717 2.23 13.72 4.43
CA ALA A 717 1.95 12.29 4.51
C ALA A 717 1.91 11.56 3.15
N PHE A 718 2.31 12.19 2.04
CA PHE A 718 2.31 11.58 0.70
C PHE A 718 3.00 10.21 0.64
N LYS A 719 4.12 10.02 1.35
CA LYS A 719 4.83 8.73 1.43
C LYS A 719 3.95 7.63 2.05
N LEU A 720 3.16 7.96 3.06
CA LEU A 720 2.21 7.04 3.70
C LEU A 720 1.05 6.70 2.76
N LEU A 721 0.55 7.67 1.99
CA LEU A 721 -0.42 7.45 0.91
C LEU A 721 0.09 6.47 -0.15
N ARG A 722 1.34 6.65 -0.60
CA ARG A 722 2.00 5.75 -1.56
C ARG A 722 2.16 4.33 -0.99
N ALA A 723 2.51 4.21 0.29
CA ALA A 723 2.57 2.93 1.00
C ALA A 723 1.18 2.26 1.08
N TYR A 724 0.13 3.04 1.39
CA TYR A 724 -1.26 2.57 1.45
C TYR A 724 -1.72 2.00 0.10
N ARG A 725 -1.41 2.66 -1.03
CA ARG A 725 -1.65 2.09 -2.38
C ARG A 725 -0.84 0.81 -2.63
N GLY A 726 0.35 0.69 -2.05
CA GLY A 726 1.18 -0.51 -2.08
C GLY A 726 0.55 -1.71 -1.36
N ILE A 727 -0.07 -1.49 -0.20
CA ILE A 727 -0.77 -2.52 0.59
C ILE A 727 -1.86 -3.23 -0.24
N TYR A 728 -2.73 -2.48 -0.91
CA TYR A 728 -3.77 -3.08 -1.77
C TYR A 728 -3.17 -3.87 -2.95
N ARG A 729 -2.01 -3.46 -3.48
CA ARG A 729 -1.32 -4.23 -4.53
C ARG A 729 -0.75 -5.56 -4.02
N LEU A 730 -0.51 -5.72 -2.71
CA LEU A 730 -0.14 -7.00 -2.12
C LEU A 730 -1.35 -7.93 -2.05
N THR A 731 -2.50 -7.46 -1.57
CA THR A 731 -3.71 -8.30 -1.48
C THR A 731 -4.24 -8.69 -2.87
N PHE A 732 -4.19 -7.80 -3.87
CA PHE A 732 -4.45 -8.16 -5.28
C PHE A 732 -3.46 -9.19 -5.87
N ARG A 733 -2.31 -9.41 -5.24
CA ARG A 733 -1.31 -10.43 -5.63
C ARG A 733 -1.43 -11.73 -4.81
N GLY A 734 -2.50 -11.90 -4.05
CA GLY A 734 -2.81 -13.13 -3.31
C GLY A 734 -2.21 -13.22 -1.91
N TYR A 735 -1.71 -12.11 -1.34
CA TYR A 735 -1.40 -12.04 0.09
C TYR A 735 -2.69 -11.87 0.92
N ASP A 736 -2.76 -12.50 2.09
CA ASP A 736 -3.84 -12.28 3.04
C ASP A 736 -3.68 -10.93 3.76
N TRP A 737 -4.76 -10.38 4.30
CA TRP A 737 -4.72 -9.19 5.14
C TRP A 737 -3.91 -9.40 6.42
N ASP A 738 -3.89 -10.61 6.97
CA ASP A 738 -3.16 -10.91 8.20
C ASP A 738 -1.73 -11.44 7.97
N ASP A 739 -1.28 -11.51 6.72
CA ASP A 739 0.13 -11.72 6.39
C ASP A 739 1.01 -10.57 6.91
N ALA A 740 2.24 -10.90 7.34
CA ALA A 740 3.26 -9.91 7.68
C ALA A 740 3.63 -9.04 6.47
N VAL A 741 3.77 -7.72 6.66
CA VAL A 741 4.24 -6.82 5.60
C VAL A 741 5.69 -7.19 5.24
N PRO A 742 5.99 -7.60 3.99
CA PRO A 742 7.32 -8.14 3.67
C PRO A 742 8.46 -7.11 3.77
N TYR A 743 8.14 -5.83 3.59
CA TYR A 743 9.08 -4.72 3.63
C TYR A 743 8.32 -3.39 3.84
N ILE A 744 8.86 -2.53 4.70
CA ILE A 744 8.44 -1.12 4.84
C ILE A 744 9.65 -0.26 4.45
N ASP A 745 9.44 0.63 3.48
CA ASP A 745 10.47 1.56 3.01
C ASP A 745 10.91 2.51 4.15
N SER A 746 12.20 2.80 4.25
CA SER A 746 12.72 3.63 5.35
C SER A 746 12.17 5.06 5.36
N SER A 747 11.79 5.60 4.20
CA SER A 747 11.11 6.90 4.12
C SER A 747 9.65 6.83 4.58
N VAL A 748 9.00 5.68 4.43
CA VAL A 748 7.65 5.42 4.99
C VAL A 748 7.74 5.23 6.49
N ALA A 749 8.68 4.42 6.98
CA ALA A 749 8.91 4.24 8.42
C ALA A 749 9.24 5.57 9.12
N ARG A 750 10.08 6.41 8.50
CA ARG A 750 10.38 7.75 9.01
C ARG A 750 9.13 8.63 9.04
N SER A 751 8.34 8.68 7.97
CA SER A 751 7.11 9.48 7.95
C SER A 751 6.01 8.95 8.90
N LEU A 752 6.00 7.66 9.23
CA LEU A 752 5.13 7.14 10.30
C LEU A 752 5.52 7.75 11.65
N GLN A 753 6.81 7.80 11.96
CA GLN A 753 7.32 8.35 13.23
C GLN A 753 7.26 9.89 13.28
N GLU A 754 7.66 10.59 12.23
CA GLU A 754 7.61 12.06 12.15
C GLU A 754 6.17 12.59 12.30
N ILE A 755 5.23 12.02 11.52
CA ILE A 755 3.85 12.51 11.49
C ILE A 755 3.06 11.94 12.67
N GLY A 756 3.26 10.66 12.99
CA GLY A 756 2.65 10.03 14.16
C GLY A 756 3.08 10.69 15.47
N GLY A 757 4.38 10.99 15.63
CA GLY A 757 4.92 11.70 16.79
C GLY A 757 4.35 13.11 16.95
N ALA A 758 4.25 13.88 15.85
CA ALA A 758 3.63 15.21 15.87
C ALA A 758 2.14 15.15 16.24
N LEU A 759 1.39 14.19 15.70
CA LEU A 759 -0.02 13.97 16.05
C LEU A 759 -0.22 13.53 17.51
N VAL A 760 0.74 12.82 18.09
CA VAL A 760 0.71 12.36 19.48
C VAL A 760 0.83 13.50 20.49
N GLN A 761 1.47 14.63 20.13
CA GLN A 761 1.49 15.84 20.96
C GLN A 761 0.11 16.45 21.13
N ASN A 762 -0.74 16.31 20.11
CA ASN A 762 -2.16 16.68 20.13
C ASN A 762 -2.50 18.06 20.76
N PRO A 763 -1.86 19.16 20.33
CA PRO A 763 -2.20 20.49 20.80
C PRO A 763 -3.61 20.90 20.37
N TRP A 764 -4.18 21.89 21.06
CA TRP A 764 -5.40 22.55 20.62
C TRP A 764 -5.15 23.41 19.38
N TRP A 765 -6.08 23.36 18.44
CA TRP A 765 -6.09 24.19 17.24
C TRP A 765 -7.30 25.11 17.24
N LYS A 766 -7.11 26.33 16.74
CA LYS A 766 -8.25 27.17 16.32
C LYS A 766 -8.96 26.50 15.16
N ILE A 767 -10.29 26.58 15.16
CA ILE A 767 -11.10 26.16 14.02
C ILE A 767 -10.87 27.15 12.87
N SER A 768 -10.37 26.66 11.74
CA SER A 768 -10.04 27.49 10.58
C SER A 768 -11.28 28.19 10.01
N ASP A 769 -11.08 29.41 9.51
CA ASP A 769 -12.13 30.22 8.87
C ASP A 769 -12.73 29.54 7.63
N GLU A 770 -13.95 29.95 7.25
CA GLU A 770 -14.63 29.39 6.10
C GLU A 770 -13.93 29.82 4.81
N ARG A 771 -13.30 28.85 4.15
CA ARG A 771 -12.65 29.03 2.87
C ARG A 771 -13.63 28.64 1.78
N HIS A 772 -14.12 29.64 1.05
CA HIS A 772 -14.92 29.47 -0.15
C HIS A 772 -13.99 29.53 -1.39
N PRO A 773 -13.41 28.40 -1.85
CA PRO A 773 -12.75 28.38 -3.14
C PRO A 773 -13.80 28.61 -4.22
N THR A 774 -13.61 29.64 -5.03
CA THR A 774 -14.51 29.95 -6.13
C THR A 774 -13.96 29.35 -7.44
N THR A 775 -14.76 29.36 -8.50
CA THR A 775 -14.28 29.09 -9.86
C THR A 775 -13.91 30.37 -10.61
N ASP A 776 -14.03 31.54 -9.97
CA ASP A 776 -13.63 32.82 -10.54
C ASP A 776 -12.13 33.05 -10.30
N GLU A 777 -11.38 33.05 -11.40
CA GLU A 777 -9.95 33.32 -11.44
C GLU A 777 -9.60 34.72 -10.90
N ALA A 778 -10.55 35.66 -10.82
CA ALA A 778 -10.33 36.98 -10.21
C ALA A 778 -10.23 36.95 -8.68
N THR A 779 -10.61 35.83 -8.04
CA THR A 779 -10.46 35.67 -6.59
C THR A 779 -9.08 35.13 -6.16
N TYR A 780 -8.16 34.96 -7.12
CA TYR A 780 -6.83 34.38 -6.93
C TYR A 780 -5.73 35.28 -7.52
N ASP A 781 -4.64 35.45 -6.79
CA ASP A 781 -3.47 36.20 -7.23
C ASP A 781 -2.66 35.40 -8.27
N ALA A 782 -2.75 34.06 -8.23
CA ALA A 782 -2.18 33.18 -9.25
C ALA A 782 -3.07 31.96 -9.51
N VAL A 783 -3.24 31.56 -10.77
CA VAL A 783 -3.96 30.35 -11.20
C VAL A 783 -3.07 29.52 -12.10
N ALA A 784 -2.62 28.36 -11.62
CA ALA A 784 -1.78 27.43 -12.37
C ALA A 784 -2.58 26.20 -12.83
N PHE A 785 -2.92 26.15 -14.11
CA PHE A 785 -3.41 24.95 -14.79
C PHE A 785 -2.26 24.02 -15.10
N THR A 786 -2.35 22.73 -14.76
CA THR A 786 -1.29 21.75 -15.06
C THR A 786 -1.87 20.45 -15.58
N ASP A 787 -1.18 19.86 -16.56
CA ASP A 787 -1.55 18.58 -17.18
C ASP A 787 -0.29 17.73 -17.45
N ALA A 788 -0.45 16.41 -17.52
CA ALA A 788 0.58 15.55 -18.10
C ALA A 788 -0.02 14.28 -18.72
N SER A 789 0.41 14.00 -19.94
CA SER A 789 0.04 12.82 -20.71
C SER A 789 1.13 11.73 -20.60
N LEU A 790 1.03 10.69 -21.43
CA LEU A 790 2.12 9.73 -21.61
C LEU A 790 3.38 10.38 -22.23
N GLU A 791 3.22 11.51 -22.93
CA GLU A 791 4.20 12.13 -23.83
C GLU A 791 4.89 13.38 -23.26
N GLY A 792 4.49 13.84 -22.07
CA GLY A 792 5.13 14.98 -21.40
C GLY A 792 4.23 15.63 -20.36
N TRP A 793 4.70 16.74 -19.79
CA TRP A 793 3.91 17.59 -18.89
C TRP A 793 3.87 19.03 -19.41
N GLY A 794 2.85 19.78 -19.01
CA GLY A 794 2.75 21.21 -19.27
C GLY A 794 1.90 21.93 -18.23
N ALA A 795 2.03 23.25 -18.21
CA ALA A 795 1.20 24.12 -17.39
C ALA A 795 0.98 25.48 -18.04
N VAL A 796 -0.13 26.12 -17.67
CA VAL A 796 -0.41 27.53 -17.94
C VAL A 796 -0.63 28.20 -16.59
N LEU A 797 0.10 29.27 -16.32
CA LEU A 797 0.00 30.09 -15.13
C LEU A 797 -0.57 31.45 -15.53
N HIS A 798 -1.66 31.85 -14.91
CA HIS A 798 -2.13 33.23 -14.89
C HIS A 798 -1.64 33.85 -13.57
N LEU A 799 -0.87 34.93 -13.64
CA LEU A 799 -0.40 35.69 -12.48
C LEU A 799 -1.02 37.08 -12.54
N ARG A 800 -1.63 37.55 -11.46
CA ARG A 800 -2.20 38.89 -11.35
C ARG A 800 -1.24 39.77 -10.56
N ASP A 801 -0.80 40.86 -11.17
CA ASP A 801 0.07 41.86 -10.55
C ASP A 801 -0.39 43.26 -10.98
N ALA A 802 -0.54 44.16 -10.01
CA ALA A 802 -0.92 45.57 -10.19
C ALA A 802 -2.05 45.85 -11.23
N GLY A 803 -3.07 44.98 -11.32
CA GLY A 803 -4.20 45.12 -12.24
C GLY A 803 -4.00 44.52 -13.65
N ALA A 804 -2.80 44.03 -13.97
CA ALA A 804 -2.52 43.26 -15.19
C ALA A 804 -2.56 41.74 -14.90
N THR A 805 -2.98 40.95 -15.89
CA THR A 805 -2.88 39.47 -15.84
C THR A 805 -1.79 39.01 -16.79
N GLU A 806 -0.68 38.48 -16.26
CA GLU A 806 0.39 37.88 -17.06
C GLU A 806 0.16 36.37 -17.22
N MET A 807 0.21 35.89 -18.46
CA MET A 807 0.12 34.46 -18.79
C MET A 807 1.50 33.89 -19.10
N TRP A 808 1.83 32.77 -18.44
CA TRP A 808 3.07 32.01 -18.60
C TRP A 808 2.75 30.56 -18.97
N THR A 809 3.40 30.02 -20.00
CA THR A 809 3.21 28.62 -20.43
C THR A 809 4.49 27.83 -20.26
N TYR A 810 4.40 26.73 -19.50
CA TYR A 810 5.45 25.75 -19.28
C TYR A 810 5.16 24.49 -20.10
N ARG A 811 6.18 23.94 -20.76
CA ARG A 811 6.06 22.67 -21.49
C ARG A 811 7.35 21.87 -21.41
N GLN A 812 7.24 20.58 -21.14
CA GLN A 812 8.34 19.64 -21.25
C GLN A 812 7.92 18.47 -22.15
N ARG A 813 8.49 18.40 -23.35
CA ARG A 813 8.59 17.13 -24.10
C ARG A 813 9.66 16.25 -23.44
N TRP A 814 9.46 14.94 -23.44
CA TRP A 814 10.51 14.02 -22.99
C TRP A 814 11.74 14.11 -23.89
N THR A 815 12.93 14.20 -23.29
CA THR A 815 14.21 14.36 -24.01
C THR A 815 14.50 13.22 -24.99
N GLU A 816 13.93 12.03 -24.73
CA GLU A 816 14.16 10.81 -25.49
C GLU A 816 13.67 10.86 -26.96
N ASP A 817 12.74 11.76 -27.31
CA ASP A 817 12.32 11.97 -28.72
C ASP A 817 13.14 13.06 -29.44
N LEU A 818 13.78 13.98 -28.71
CA LEU A 818 14.75 14.91 -29.28
C LEU A 818 16.08 14.21 -29.57
N GLU A 819 16.53 13.32 -28.68
CA GLU A 819 17.70 12.45 -28.91
C GLU A 819 17.50 11.49 -30.11
N ARG A 820 16.25 11.17 -30.48
CA ARG A 820 15.94 10.34 -31.66
C ARG A 820 16.06 11.06 -33.01
N GLN A 821 15.87 12.38 -33.04
CA GLN A 821 16.06 13.17 -34.27
C GLN A 821 17.51 13.62 -34.47
N LEU A 822 18.38 13.45 -33.47
CA LEU A 822 19.80 13.83 -33.49
C LEU A 822 20.73 12.61 -33.73
N GLY A 823 20.22 11.59 -34.42
CA GLY A 823 20.90 10.30 -34.62
C GLY A 823 21.56 10.13 -36.00
N GLY A 824 21.98 11.20 -36.66
CA GLY A 824 22.64 11.18 -37.97
C GLY A 824 23.60 12.36 -38.15
N ASP A 825 24.82 12.04 -38.59
CA ASP A 825 25.99 12.85 -38.96
C ASP A 825 26.32 14.15 -38.18
N ASP A 826 27.57 14.19 -37.71
CA ASP A 826 28.14 15.18 -36.77
C ASP A 826 28.24 16.64 -37.32
N GLY A 827 27.74 16.91 -38.53
CA GLY A 827 27.71 18.26 -39.13
C GLY A 827 26.39 19.03 -38.92
N GLU A 828 25.26 18.35 -38.68
CA GLU A 828 23.96 19.04 -38.54
C GLU A 828 23.68 19.49 -37.10
N ALA A 829 24.31 18.85 -36.11
CA ALA A 829 24.10 19.11 -34.69
C ALA A 829 24.35 20.57 -34.28
N GLU A 830 25.33 21.25 -34.91
CA GLU A 830 25.70 22.62 -34.55
C GLU A 830 24.71 23.65 -35.12
N ARG A 831 24.30 23.50 -36.39
CA ARG A 831 23.18 24.26 -37.00
C ARG A 831 21.85 24.03 -36.28
N VAL A 832 21.61 22.82 -35.77
CA VAL A 832 20.41 22.48 -35.00
C VAL A 832 20.51 22.98 -33.55
N LEU A 833 21.70 23.07 -32.95
CA LEU A 833 21.92 23.75 -31.66
C LEU A 833 21.65 25.26 -31.76
N GLU A 834 22.05 25.90 -32.85
CA GLU A 834 21.69 27.29 -33.17
C GLU A 834 20.16 27.47 -33.24
N LYS A 835 19.47 26.59 -33.99
CA LYS A 835 17.99 26.57 -34.04
C LYS A 835 17.34 26.21 -32.70
N LEU A 836 17.95 25.37 -31.86
CA LEU A 836 17.44 25.00 -30.54
C LEU A 836 17.61 26.13 -29.51
N ARG A 837 18.63 26.98 -29.65
CA ARG A 837 18.72 28.25 -28.91
C ARG A 837 17.58 29.19 -29.33
N GLN A 838 17.30 29.31 -30.63
CA GLN A 838 16.16 30.10 -31.13
C GLN A 838 14.78 29.53 -30.72
N TYR A 839 14.61 28.21 -30.68
CA TYR A 839 13.33 27.56 -30.31
C TYR A 839 13.07 27.47 -28.79
N GLN A 840 13.98 27.92 -27.92
CA GLN A 840 13.75 28.05 -26.47
C GLN A 840 13.05 29.37 -26.08
N LEU A 841 12.42 30.06 -27.05
CA LEU A 841 11.74 31.33 -26.84
C LEU A 841 10.56 31.23 -25.85
N ARG A 842 10.76 31.88 -24.69
CA ARG A 842 9.69 32.31 -23.77
C ARG A 842 8.60 33.05 -24.56
N ARG A 843 7.34 32.61 -24.49
CA ARG A 843 6.20 33.46 -24.87
C ARG A 843 5.59 34.11 -23.63
N ARG A 844 6.09 35.31 -23.29
CA ARG A 844 5.40 36.26 -22.41
C ARG A 844 4.50 37.11 -23.31
N VAL A 845 3.19 36.85 -23.31
CA VAL A 845 2.23 37.65 -24.08
C VAL A 845 1.81 38.84 -23.21
N ARG A 846 2.54 39.94 -23.30
CA ARG A 846 1.98 41.27 -23.01
C ARG A 846 1.36 41.82 -24.29
N SER A 847 0.25 42.53 -24.16
CA SER A 847 -0.41 43.24 -25.26
C SER A 847 0.45 44.43 -25.70
N GLY A 848 1.28 44.22 -26.73
CA GLY A 848 2.09 45.26 -27.39
C GLY A 848 3.52 45.43 -26.85
N GLY A 849 4.48 45.69 -27.75
CA GLY A 849 5.88 46.04 -27.43
C GLY A 849 6.94 45.06 -27.95
N ARG A 850 8.09 45.58 -28.41
CA ARG A 850 9.19 44.83 -29.06
C ARG A 850 10.33 44.44 -28.09
N PHE A 851 10.91 43.26 -28.38
CA PHE A 851 12.31 42.79 -28.26
C PHE A 851 13.19 42.94 -26.99
N GLU A 852 13.93 41.84 -26.77
CA GLU A 852 15.27 41.66 -26.19
C GLU A 852 15.59 41.94 -24.70
N ASP A 853 15.96 40.85 -24.01
CA ASP A 853 17.00 40.80 -22.97
C ASP A 853 17.58 39.35 -22.92
N PRO A 854 18.89 39.14 -23.18
CA PRO A 854 19.48 37.81 -23.31
C PRO A 854 20.08 37.20 -22.02
N ASP A 855 20.03 37.87 -20.87
CA ASP A 855 20.61 37.33 -19.62
C ASP A 855 19.56 36.91 -18.58
N LEU A 856 19.32 35.60 -18.48
CA LEU A 856 18.80 34.93 -17.26
C LEU A 856 18.83 33.40 -17.42
N GLN A 857 20.01 32.79 -17.23
CA GLN A 857 20.14 31.35 -17.00
C GLN A 857 19.57 30.99 -15.61
N ALA A 858 18.27 30.68 -15.53
CA ALA A 858 17.61 30.27 -14.29
C ALA A 858 16.78 28.99 -14.46
N ASP A 859 17.09 28.02 -13.60
CA ASP A 859 16.45 26.73 -13.27
C ASP A 859 15.43 26.05 -14.20
N ARG A 860 15.75 24.79 -14.55
CA ARG A 860 14.87 23.86 -15.26
C ARG A 860 13.91 23.15 -14.29
N PHE A 861 12.62 23.44 -14.42
CA PHE A 861 11.56 22.66 -13.76
C PHE A 861 11.53 21.21 -14.25
N GLN A 862 11.87 20.24 -13.39
CA GLN A 862 11.86 18.80 -13.72
C GLN A 862 10.87 18.01 -12.86
N ALA A 863 9.64 17.86 -13.34
CA ALA A 863 8.66 16.92 -12.80
C ALA A 863 8.38 15.80 -13.81
N ARG A 864 8.47 14.53 -13.37
CA ARG A 864 8.27 13.36 -14.26
C ARG A 864 6.81 12.94 -14.44
N TYR A 865 5.88 13.54 -13.71
CA TYR A 865 4.47 13.13 -13.69
C TYR A 865 3.58 14.35 -13.41
N SER A 866 2.33 14.29 -13.87
CA SER A 866 1.31 15.32 -13.58
C SER A 866 1.12 15.53 -12.07
N ALA A 867 0.69 16.73 -11.68
CA ALA A 867 0.18 17.02 -10.34
C ALA A 867 -1.01 16.10 -9.94
N HIS A 868 -1.75 15.53 -10.91
CA HIS A 868 -2.70 14.43 -10.70
C HIS A 868 -2.11 13.18 -10.05
N ALA A 869 -0.91 12.82 -10.50
CA ALA A 869 -0.28 11.53 -10.20
C ALA A 869 0.77 11.65 -9.09
N GLU A 870 1.38 12.84 -8.93
CA GLU A 870 2.41 13.11 -7.94
C GLU A 870 2.24 14.52 -7.33
N PRO A 871 1.80 14.64 -6.05
CA PRO A 871 1.78 15.91 -5.30
C PRO A 871 3.13 16.63 -5.21
N ARG A 872 4.23 15.96 -5.57
CA ARG A 872 5.54 16.59 -5.74
C ARG A 872 5.54 17.60 -6.89
N ALA A 873 4.79 17.38 -7.98
CA ALA A 873 4.68 18.34 -9.06
C ALA A 873 3.92 19.61 -8.60
N ALA A 874 2.88 19.47 -7.77
CA ALA A 874 2.23 20.60 -7.11
C ALA A 874 3.19 21.36 -6.17
N GLN A 875 3.96 20.65 -5.34
CA GLN A 875 4.97 21.25 -4.46
C GLN A 875 6.06 21.99 -5.26
N LEU A 876 6.55 21.39 -6.35
CA LEU A 876 7.54 22.02 -7.23
C LEU A 876 6.95 23.25 -7.92
N MET A 877 5.70 23.20 -8.39
CA MET A 877 5.01 24.35 -9.00
C MET A 877 4.91 25.51 -8.01
N LEU A 878 4.38 25.28 -6.81
CA LEU A 878 4.30 26.31 -5.76
C LEU A 878 5.67 26.90 -5.43
N ARG A 879 6.71 26.05 -5.31
CA ARG A 879 8.08 26.49 -5.10
C ARG A 879 8.59 27.37 -6.25
N HIS A 880 8.33 26.99 -7.50
CA HIS A 880 8.72 27.75 -8.69
C HIS A 880 8.00 29.12 -8.77
N LEU A 881 6.73 29.19 -8.35
CA LEU A 881 5.99 30.46 -8.25
C LEU A 881 6.64 31.42 -7.24
N VAL A 882 7.01 30.92 -6.06
CA VAL A 882 7.68 31.74 -5.03
C VAL A 882 9.09 32.15 -5.49
N GLU A 883 9.89 31.21 -6.02
CA GLU A 883 11.30 31.45 -6.37
C GLU A 883 11.49 32.32 -7.62
N HIS A 884 10.61 32.24 -8.62
CA HIS A 884 10.79 32.92 -9.92
C HIS A 884 9.75 33.99 -10.27
N HIS A 885 8.54 33.92 -9.68
CA HIS A 885 7.45 34.86 -9.99
C HIS A 885 7.16 35.85 -8.86
N ARG A 886 7.99 35.85 -7.80
CA ARG A 886 7.91 36.78 -6.66
C ARG A 886 6.51 36.89 -6.05
N VAL A 887 5.74 35.80 -6.09
CA VAL A 887 4.38 35.75 -5.54
C VAL A 887 4.45 36.08 -4.04
N PRO A 888 3.73 37.11 -3.55
CA PRO A 888 3.89 37.58 -2.18
C PRO A 888 3.41 36.54 -1.15
N ASN A 889 4.02 36.57 0.04
CA ASN A 889 3.58 35.71 1.15
C ASN A 889 2.11 36.00 1.50
N GLY A 890 1.31 34.94 1.62
CA GLY A 890 -0.14 35.04 1.83
C GLY A 890 -1.00 35.15 0.55
N ALA A 891 -0.40 35.12 -0.64
CA ALA A 891 -1.13 35.12 -1.91
C ALA A 891 -2.08 33.91 -2.05
N ARG A 892 -3.27 34.17 -2.58
CA ARG A 892 -4.29 33.17 -2.91
C ARG A 892 -3.95 32.49 -4.23
N ILE A 893 -3.24 31.36 -4.15
CA ILE A 893 -2.88 30.55 -5.31
C ILE A 893 -3.94 29.47 -5.56
N ALA A 894 -4.38 29.35 -6.81
CA ALA A 894 -5.12 28.20 -7.32
C ALA A 894 -4.21 27.28 -8.14
N LEU A 895 -4.28 25.97 -7.89
CA LEU A 895 -3.66 24.95 -8.74
C LEU A 895 -4.77 24.07 -9.32
N ALA A 896 -5.00 24.19 -10.61
CA ALA A 896 -5.98 23.43 -11.37
C ALA A 896 -5.30 22.24 -12.07
N THR A 897 -5.87 21.06 -11.89
CA THR A 897 -5.33 19.80 -12.43
C THR A 897 -6.48 19.00 -13.01
N ASP A 898 -6.76 19.06 -14.33
CA ASP A 898 -7.66 18.08 -15.00
C ASP A 898 -7.84 18.23 -16.53
N HIS A 899 -8.00 17.10 -17.23
CA HIS A 899 -8.84 17.02 -18.45
C HIS A 899 -10.34 17.20 -18.12
N ARG A 900 -10.69 17.11 -16.83
CA ARG A 900 -12.05 17.06 -16.28
C ARG A 900 -12.38 18.14 -15.23
N ALA A 901 -11.97 19.38 -15.48
CA ALA A 901 -12.79 20.55 -15.14
C ALA A 901 -14.23 20.36 -15.69
N ILE A 902 -14.34 19.54 -16.74
CA ILE A 902 -15.51 18.93 -17.39
C ILE A 902 -16.36 17.99 -16.48
N VAL A 903 -15.99 17.66 -15.23
CA VAL A 903 -17.02 17.17 -14.27
C VAL A 903 -17.89 18.33 -13.81
N ILE A 904 -17.32 19.55 -13.81
CA ILE A 904 -17.87 20.75 -13.21
C ILE A 904 -18.31 20.36 -11.79
N ALA A 905 -19.48 20.80 -11.36
CA ALA A 905 -20.67 19.97 -11.10
C ALA A 905 -20.62 18.49 -10.64
N GLN A 906 -19.51 17.95 -10.10
CA GLN A 906 -19.59 17.07 -8.92
C GLN A 906 -19.81 17.85 -7.61
N LYS A 907 -20.24 19.12 -7.75
CA LYS A 907 -21.20 19.84 -6.90
C LYS A 907 -20.78 19.99 -5.42
N HIS A 908 -20.26 21.18 -5.13
CA HIS A 908 -20.25 21.88 -3.83
C HIS A 908 -19.35 21.38 -2.68
N LEU A 909 -19.07 20.08 -2.55
CA LEU A 909 -18.73 19.49 -1.23
C LEU A 909 -17.25 19.15 -0.98
N ASN A 910 -16.41 20.14 -0.59
CA ASN A 910 -15.27 20.04 0.40
C ASN A 910 -14.36 21.29 0.42
N GLY A 911 -13.95 21.78 1.61
CA GLY A 911 -12.72 22.55 1.85
C GLY A 911 -11.59 21.62 2.37
N PHE A 912 -10.32 21.92 2.03
CA PHE A 912 -9.08 21.20 2.36
C PHE A 912 -9.23 19.73 2.82
N GLY A 913 -9.31 18.83 1.84
CA GLY A 913 -9.71 17.43 2.04
C GLY A 913 -8.56 16.47 2.37
N GLY A 914 -8.74 15.69 3.44
CA GLY A 914 -8.05 14.41 3.62
C GLY A 914 -8.66 13.28 2.78
N ILE A 915 -8.17 12.06 2.96
CA ILE A 915 -8.27 11.00 1.95
C ILE A 915 -9.60 10.26 1.98
N GLY A 916 -10.49 10.68 1.08
CA GLY A 916 -11.58 9.86 0.56
C GLY A 916 -11.07 8.76 -0.40
N ARG A 917 -11.94 7.78 -0.71
CA ARG A 917 -11.58 6.58 -1.48
C ARG A 917 -11.16 6.89 -2.93
N GLY A 918 -9.84 6.94 -3.18
CA GLY A 918 -9.18 6.27 -4.31
C GLY A 918 -9.44 6.72 -5.75
N TYR A 919 -10.40 7.60 -6.05
CA TYR A 919 -10.69 8.09 -7.42
C TYR A 919 -11.17 9.55 -7.52
N ALA A 920 -10.90 10.39 -6.51
CA ALA A 920 -11.21 11.82 -6.56
C ALA A 920 -10.11 12.63 -5.84
N LEU A 921 -9.14 13.15 -6.59
CA LEU A 921 -8.01 13.96 -6.13
C LEU A 921 -8.04 15.34 -6.80
N ASN A 922 -9.12 16.11 -6.61
CA ASN A 922 -9.21 17.50 -7.08
C ASN A 922 -9.46 18.45 -5.89
N LYS A 923 -8.43 19.22 -5.50
CA LYS A 923 -8.56 20.43 -4.67
C LYS A 923 -7.29 21.30 -4.72
N LEU A 924 -7.52 22.61 -4.73
CA LEU A 924 -6.50 23.66 -4.67
C LEU A 924 -5.54 23.47 -3.49
N PHE A 925 -4.30 23.90 -3.69
CA PHE A 925 -3.30 24.09 -2.65
C PHE A 925 -3.13 25.59 -2.42
N GLU A 926 -3.36 26.04 -1.19
CA GLU A 926 -3.09 27.41 -0.76
C GLU A 926 -1.81 27.41 0.06
N TYR A 927 -0.91 28.35 -0.23
CA TYR A 927 0.40 28.48 0.41
C TYR A 927 0.40 29.75 1.24
N THR A 928 0.45 29.60 2.56
CA THR A 928 0.58 30.67 3.56
C THR A 928 2.00 30.66 4.11
#